data_AF-A0A0V0QNQ4-F1
#
_entry.id   AF-A0A0V0QNQ4-F1
#
_cell.length_a   1.000
_cell.length_b   1.000
_cell.length_c   1.000
_cell.angle_alpha   90.00
_cell.angle_beta   90.00
_cell.angle_gamma   90.00
#
_symmetry.space_group_name_H-M   'P 1'
#
loop_
_entity.id
_entity.type
_entity.pdbx_description
1 polymer ?
#
loop_
_entity_poly.entity_id
_entity_poly.type
_entity_poly.pdbx_seq_one_letter_code
_entity_poly.pdbx_strand_id
1 'polypeptide(L)'
;MEAQFQTILLKRITAQYMVLQISCVFFSFWSIIFSVIEYDQRVKNLTSGKGDYLLYMTSITTGIIIILTIISYNVNLKLKIQQKIYSERDGLISTGMWAQLSIELILLALHPNLVTKDSEITLEDKQTYQDVIYQANDFLGLIMLIRVYFLIRVLLLSTSYAQTRSFRICKMYGADCGYFYAAKCLMAQKPLNAVVVIFILSLLIFGHGLRVTEQPMYLQHDDYSQNFGIYWNCFWNIIITMTTVGYGDYFATTLPGRLVIFFTSILGVFIVSMMVVALTNTLESMHDVSNISEEIARHFDYLKEELKTISDNQLLLKDYLLKLKASTETDTNDFNDQNNFLEQFKNDEKKNTNTFYYPTLGEENTQKVEQQSQGWGDVEIPTQKKNKKKLKLPTSNAVQDISFAPTQQTQFDFSAPSTDFNFMAQQQQPFSMDFSQPQVDFNQMLGLPSANQEPYYTYPEAFEQLGPLVIKDQWGNYFELEENQYLENGQIFEKYEEPQYEQQDYNNYNQNQNNKNKFNQNNKNQGQKQQTSLKKDTKKETKKKEVKPPQPIKPRVFKRELKAQQQTEEQKQQELMGVVKKQERFPISKLQEKEKQLLQQLDKYHRVNVEKEQINLVFIGHVDAGKSTLSGRVLVDTKEIDEKTLSQFETEAKAQNREGWFFAYAMDISEDERAKGKTVETGKAFFELNNRRFTLLDAPGHKNYVPNMIAGACQSDMACLIISSKPGEFESGFEKGGQTTEHVQLIKALGVSKLCCVVSKMDTNEWSEDRFKQIEGIMKPWLANTAGFNDVTFIPIDALGGQNISGTVDPGVCKWYNGPYLFDYLNKAEIPKRDPEGPVKIPVLDVQKEDGKVFIYGKIESGNIFEDIWVTTMPNRKTFQIQEIYDAKDRRIYYAAAGENIKFKVKGIEADDVKRGYIVCSTDDLCGVAQELQAEIQILDMPSQKSIMSNGYKCILHMHTTVQEVQIDEVMAIYDKTHGKFVKSTFLKSGDKGIVKISSSKYLCLEKYSDVPFLGRFTIRDENSTIGYGTIRKYKPAFEFQRILLKNKEQEKKKNE
;
A
#
# COMPACT_ATOMS: atom_id res chain seq x y z
N MET A 1 22.55 -30.34 11.61
CA MET A 1 22.27 -31.74 11.24
C MET A 1 20.77 -32.07 11.17
N GLU A 2 20.00 -31.95 12.25
CA GLU A 2 18.57 -32.35 12.26
C GLU A 2 17.71 -31.62 11.21
N ALA A 3 17.92 -30.31 11.02
CA ALA A 3 17.24 -29.53 9.97
C ALA A 3 17.64 -29.93 8.53
N GLN A 4 18.89 -30.36 8.33
CA GLN A 4 19.36 -30.87 7.03
C GLN A 4 18.76 -32.25 6.73
N PHE A 5 18.71 -33.14 7.73
CA PHE A 5 18.07 -34.45 7.62
C PHE A 5 16.58 -34.34 7.26
N GLN A 6 15.85 -33.44 7.95
CA GLN A 6 14.45 -33.15 7.66
C GLN A 6 14.24 -32.61 6.23
N THR A 7 15.17 -31.79 5.73
CA THR A 7 15.10 -31.26 4.36
C THR A 7 15.32 -32.34 3.30
N ILE A 8 16.26 -33.26 3.54
CA ILE A 8 16.55 -34.40 2.64
C ILE A 8 15.36 -35.37 2.62
N LEU A 9 14.79 -35.69 3.79
CA LEU A 9 13.62 -36.56 3.91
C LEU A 9 12.42 -35.97 3.15
N LEU A 10 12.15 -34.67 3.33
CA LEU A 10 11.06 -33.98 2.66
C LEU A 10 11.22 -33.97 1.13
N LYS A 11 12.44 -33.72 0.62
CA LYS A 11 12.74 -33.80 -0.82
C LYS A 11 12.49 -35.20 -1.36
N ARG A 12 12.91 -36.24 -0.63
CA ARG A 12 12.70 -37.65 -1.04
C ARG A 12 11.23 -38.02 -1.12
N ILE A 13 10.42 -37.65 -0.12
CA ILE A 13 8.97 -37.95 -0.10
C ILE A 13 8.25 -37.16 -1.20
N THR A 14 8.66 -35.91 -1.44
CA THR A 14 8.10 -35.09 -2.53
C THR A 14 8.41 -35.69 -3.90
N ALA A 15 9.64 -36.17 -4.12
CA ALA A 15 10.01 -36.87 -5.34
C ALA A 15 9.20 -38.17 -5.54
N GLN A 16 9.03 -38.97 -4.48
CA GLN A 16 8.19 -40.18 -4.52
C GLN A 16 6.74 -39.85 -4.90
N TYR A 17 6.18 -38.78 -4.33
CA TYR A 17 4.83 -38.34 -4.66
C TYR A 17 4.72 -37.90 -6.13
N MET A 18 5.70 -37.15 -6.64
CA MET A 18 5.74 -36.73 -8.04
C MET A 18 5.82 -37.92 -9.01
N VAL A 19 6.70 -38.89 -8.74
CA VAL A 19 6.82 -40.11 -9.55
C VAL A 19 5.49 -40.85 -9.61
N LEU A 20 4.80 -41.02 -8.47
CA LEU A 20 3.49 -41.67 -8.43
C LEU A 20 2.43 -40.94 -9.27
N GLN A 21 2.41 -39.60 -9.23
CA GLN A 21 1.48 -38.80 -10.04
C GLN A 21 1.80 -38.90 -11.54
N ILE A 22 3.08 -38.88 -11.92
CA ILE A 22 3.51 -39.07 -13.31
C ILE A 22 3.14 -40.47 -13.80
N SER A 23 3.31 -41.51 -12.98
CA SER A 23 2.86 -42.87 -13.32
C SER A 23 1.34 -42.94 -13.50
N CYS A 24 0.55 -42.25 -12.68
CA CYS A 24 -0.91 -42.17 -12.87
C CYS A 24 -1.27 -41.52 -14.21
N VAL A 25 -0.58 -40.43 -14.60
CA VAL A 25 -0.76 -39.80 -15.93
C VAL A 25 -0.44 -40.77 -17.05
N PHE A 26 0.70 -41.45 -16.98
CA PHE A 26 1.14 -42.38 -18.02
C PHE A 26 0.10 -43.48 -18.27
N PHE A 27 -0.35 -44.16 -17.20
CA PHE A 27 -1.36 -45.21 -17.34
C PHE A 27 -2.72 -44.65 -17.75
N SER A 28 -3.13 -43.48 -17.23
CA SER A 28 -4.39 -42.84 -17.62
C SER A 28 -4.42 -42.50 -19.10
N PHE A 29 -3.31 -41.97 -19.63
CA PHE A 29 -3.19 -41.60 -21.03
C PHE A 29 -3.29 -42.82 -21.95
N TRP A 30 -2.54 -43.89 -21.63
CA TRP A 30 -2.63 -45.15 -22.37
C TRP A 30 -4.01 -45.79 -22.29
N SER A 31 -4.66 -45.73 -21.13
CA SER A 31 -6.02 -46.24 -20.96
C SER A 31 -7.00 -45.50 -21.89
N ILE A 32 -6.92 -44.15 -21.94
CA ILE A 32 -7.75 -43.34 -22.85
C ILE A 32 -7.47 -43.70 -24.31
N ILE A 33 -6.19 -43.82 -24.69
CA ILE A 33 -5.80 -44.20 -26.06
C ILE A 33 -6.39 -45.56 -26.43
N PHE A 34 -6.26 -46.57 -25.57
CA PHE A 34 -6.82 -47.89 -25.85
C PHE A 34 -8.34 -47.85 -26.01
N SER A 35 -9.05 -47.06 -25.19
CA SER A 35 -10.49 -46.87 -25.33
C SER A 35 -10.87 -46.17 -26.64
N VAL A 36 -10.12 -45.15 -27.06
CA VAL A 36 -10.40 -44.42 -28.31
C VAL A 36 -10.12 -45.29 -29.54
N ILE A 37 -9.03 -46.07 -29.51
CA ILE A 37 -8.69 -47.00 -30.60
C ILE A 37 -9.72 -48.13 -30.68
N GLU A 38 -10.16 -48.66 -29.54
CA GLU A 38 -11.20 -49.68 -29.48
C GLU A 38 -12.51 -49.17 -30.10
N TYR A 39 -12.95 -47.96 -29.72
CA TYR A 39 -14.11 -47.31 -30.31
C TYR A 39 -13.97 -47.18 -31.84
N ASP A 40 -12.83 -46.70 -32.34
CA ASP A 40 -12.61 -46.49 -33.78
C ASP A 40 -12.53 -47.81 -34.58
N GLN A 41 -11.96 -48.87 -34.00
CA GLN A 41 -11.90 -50.20 -34.61
C GLN A 41 -13.28 -50.87 -34.67
N ARG A 42 -14.07 -50.73 -33.61
CA ARG A 42 -15.44 -51.26 -33.53
C ARG A 42 -16.33 -50.58 -34.56
N VAL A 43 -16.30 -49.26 -34.63
CA VAL A 43 -17.12 -48.49 -35.58
C VAL A 43 -16.77 -48.80 -37.05
N LYS A 44 -15.49 -49.08 -37.36
CA LYS A 44 -15.06 -49.45 -38.72
C LYS A 44 -15.19 -50.95 -39.03
N ASN A 45 -15.77 -51.77 -38.13
CA ASN A 45 -15.90 -53.23 -38.26
C ASN A 45 -14.59 -53.96 -38.61
N LEU A 46 -13.43 -53.43 -38.20
CA LEU A 46 -12.12 -53.78 -38.78
C LEU A 46 -11.40 -54.98 -38.15
N THR A 47 -11.91 -55.63 -37.09
CA THR A 47 -11.53 -57.01 -36.62
C THR A 47 -12.15 -57.32 -35.25
N SER A 48 -13.06 -58.31 -35.17
CA SER A 48 -13.80 -58.67 -33.95
C SER A 48 -12.92 -59.16 -32.77
N GLY A 49 -11.70 -59.66 -33.02
CA GLY A 49 -10.84 -60.24 -31.98
C GLY A 49 -9.83 -59.26 -31.34
N LYS A 50 -9.54 -58.12 -31.97
CA LYS A 50 -8.56 -57.13 -31.47
C LYS A 50 -9.18 -56.12 -30.49
N GLY A 51 -10.49 -55.85 -30.61
CA GLY A 51 -11.22 -54.96 -29.69
C GLY A 51 -11.27 -55.50 -28.25
N ASP A 52 -11.47 -56.81 -28.08
CA ASP A 52 -11.52 -57.44 -26.75
C ASP A 52 -10.17 -57.38 -26.02
N TYR A 53 -9.07 -57.47 -26.76
CA TYR A 53 -7.73 -57.26 -26.21
C TYR A 53 -7.55 -55.82 -25.72
N LEU A 54 -8.05 -54.83 -26.45
CA LEU A 54 -7.98 -53.42 -26.04
C LEU A 54 -8.82 -53.15 -24.78
N LEU A 55 -10.03 -53.72 -24.67
CA LEU A 55 -10.86 -53.65 -23.45
C LEU A 55 -10.20 -54.34 -22.25
N TYR A 56 -9.45 -55.42 -22.48
CA TYR A 56 -8.67 -56.06 -21.42
C TYR A 56 -7.52 -55.16 -20.95
N MET A 57 -6.83 -54.50 -21.89
CA MET A 57 -5.76 -53.55 -21.59
C MET A 57 -6.28 -52.28 -20.90
N THR A 58 -7.47 -51.76 -21.24
CA THR A 58 -8.10 -50.64 -20.51
C THR A 58 -8.44 -51.04 -19.08
N SER A 59 -8.92 -52.26 -18.86
CA SER A 59 -9.26 -52.78 -17.52
C SER A 59 -8.01 -52.99 -16.64
N ILE A 60 -6.94 -53.57 -17.20
CA ILE A 60 -5.65 -53.73 -16.48
C ILE A 60 -5.06 -52.37 -16.10
N THR A 61 -4.98 -51.44 -17.05
CA THR A 61 -4.44 -50.11 -16.78
C THR A 61 -5.26 -49.36 -15.74
N THR A 62 -6.59 -49.50 -15.75
CA THR A 62 -7.47 -48.93 -14.73
C THR A 62 -7.21 -49.53 -13.34
N GLY A 63 -7.03 -50.85 -13.23
CA GLY A 63 -6.66 -51.51 -11.98
C GLY A 63 -5.32 -51.01 -11.41
N ILE A 64 -4.32 -50.81 -12.27
CA ILE A 64 -3.02 -50.24 -11.90
C ILE A 64 -3.18 -48.80 -11.38
N ILE A 65 -3.96 -47.96 -12.06
CA ILE A 65 -4.21 -46.57 -11.65
C ILE A 65 -4.91 -46.50 -10.29
N ILE A 66 -5.89 -47.37 -10.02
CA ILE A 66 -6.58 -47.44 -8.72
C ILE A 66 -5.58 -47.72 -7.59
N ILE A 67 -4.69 -48.70 -7.78
CA ILE A 67 -3.66 -49.04 -6.79
C ILE A 67 -2.69 -47.87 -6.60
N LEU A 68 -2.21 -47.27 -7.69
CA LEU A 68 -1.29 -46.12 -7.62
C LEU A 68 -1.93 -44.91 -6.94
N THR A 69 -3.23 -44.68 -7.14
CA THR A 69 -3.97 -43.58 -6.50
C THR A 69 -4.06 -43.77 -4.99
N ILE A 70 -4.37 -44.99 -4.52
CA ILE A 70 -4.39 -45.32 -3.09
C ILE A 70 -3.00 -45.11 -2.47
N ILE A 71 -1.94 -45.57 -3.13
CA ILE A 71 -0.56 -45.37 -2.67
C ILE A 71 -0.22 -43.87 -2.64
N SER A 72 -0.64 -43.12 -3.66
CA SER A 72 -0.36 -41.69 -3.76
C SER A 72 -1.02 -40.88 -2.63
N TYR A 73 -2.25 -41.21 -2.23
CA TYR A 73 -2.91 -40.56 -1.09
C TYR A 73 -2.22 -40.87 0.25
N ASN A 74 -1.72 -42.09 0.42
CA ASN A 74 -0.92 -42.46 1.59
C ASN A 74 0.41 -41.69 1.65
N VAL A 75 1.10 -41.51 0.52
CA VAL A 75 2.33 -40.72 0.44
C VAL A 75 2.05 -39.23 0.65
N ASN A 76 0.94 -38.71 0.13
CA ASN A 76 0.51 -37.33 0.35
C ASN A 76 0.24 -37.04 1.85
N LEU A 77 -0.41 -37.98 2.55
CA LEU A 77 -0.60 -37.87 4.00
C LEU A 77 0.76 -37.78 4.73
N LYS A 78 1.70 -38.68 4.41
CA LYS A 78 3.06 -38.64 4.97
C LYS A 78 3.76 -37.31 4.68
N LEU A 79 3.62 -36.78 3.47
CA LEU A 79 4.18 -35.49 3.07
C LEU A 79 3.60 -34.33 3.93
N LYS A 80 2.29 -34.30 4.13
CA LYS A 80 1.62 -33.27 4.95
C LYS A 80 1.95 -33.36 6.44
N ILE A 81 2.16 -34.57 6.96
CA ILE A 81 2.66 -34.79 8.34
C ILE A 81 4.07 -34.21 8.48
N GLN A 82 4.98 -34.50 7.55
CA GLN A 82 6.34 -33.95 7.55
C GLN A 82 6.38 -32.42 7.39
N GLN A 83 5.39 -31.84 6.70
CA GLN A 83 5.21 -30.39 6.59
C GLN A 83 4.60 -29.73 7.84
N LYS A 84 4.30 -30.52 8.89
CA LYS A 84 3.62 -30.07 10.13
C LYS A 84 2.27 -29.39 9.85
N ILE A 85 1.52 -29.92 8.87
CA ILE A 85 0.12 -29.54 8.63
C ILE A 85 -0.79 -30.42 9.48
N TYR A 86 -0.47 -31.71 9.57
CA TYR A 86 -1.19 -32.70 10.36
C TYR A 86 -0.30 -33.30 11.46
N SER A 87 -0.93 -33.82 12.51
CA SER A 87 -0.24 -34.54 13.58
C SER A 87 0.13 -35.96 13.13
N GLU A 88 1.14 -36.56 13.75
CA GLU A 88 1.52 -37.96 13.50
C GLU A 88 0.40 -38.97 13.83
N ARG A 89 -0.60 -38.54 14.61
CA ARG A 89 -1.78 -39.34 14.96
C ARG A 89 -2.91 -39.24 13.92
N ASP A 90 -2.79 -38.34 12.95
CA ASP A 90 -3.84 -38.11 11.96
C ASP A 90 -3.74 -39.09 10.79
N GLY A 91 -4.85 -39.78 10.52
CA GLY A 91 -5.00 -40.73 9.41
C GLY A 91 -5.81 -40.14 8.24
N LEU A 92 -5.98 -40.92 7.17
CA LEU A 92 -6.82 -40.53 6.01
C LEU A 92 -8.28 -40.19 6.40
N ILE A 93 -8.81 -40.86 7.43
CA ILE A 93 -10.18 -40.66 7.91
C ILE A 93 -10.28 -39.35 8.71
N SER A 94 -9.35 -39.12 9.66
CA SER A 94 -9.39 -37.92 10.52
C SER A 94 -9.10 -36.63 9.77
N THR A 95 -8.34 -36.71 8.67
CA THR A 95 -8.00 -35.56 7.81
C THR A 95 -9.06 -35.24 6.75
N GLY A 96 -10.12 -36.03 6.63
CA GLY A 96 -11.16 -35.85 5.59
C GLY A 96 -10.73 -36.21 4.16
N MET A 97 -9.46 -36.58 3.95
CA MET A 97 -8.92 -36.96 2.64
C MET A 97 -9.55 -38.25 2.07
N TRP A 98 -10.15 -39.07 2.94
CA TRP A 98 -10.87 -40.28 2.52
C TRP A 98 -12.04 -39.98 1.58
N ALA A 99 -12.79 -38.88 1.79
CA ALA A 99 -13.94 -38.54 0.96
C ALA A 99 -13.50 -38.22 -0.47
N GLN A 100 -12.38 -37.49 -0.61
CA GLN A 100 -11.80 -37.17 -1.90
C GLN A 100 -11.27 -38.42 -2.60
N LEU A 101 -10.59 -39.31 -1.86
CA LEU A 101 -10.14 -40.59 -2.38
C LEU A 101 -11.31 -41.46 -2.86
N SER A 102 -12.41 -41.53 -2.11
CA SER A 102 -13.60 -42.32 -2.47
C SER A 102 -14.23 -41.84 -3.77
N ILE A 103 -14.40 -40.53 -3.95
CA ILE A 103 -14.93 -39.96 -5.20
C ILE A 103 -14.00 -40.28 -6.37
N GLU A 104 -12.68 -40.12 -6.17
CA GLU A 104 -11.68 -40.39 -7.19
C GLU A 104 -11.65 -41.87 -7.59
N LEU A 105 -11.81 -42.77 -6.64
CA LEU A 105 -11.91 -44.21 -6.89
C LEU A 105 -13.18 -44.62 -7.63
N ILE A 106 -14.32 -43.99 -7.33
CA ILE A 106 -15.58 -44.22 -8.06
C ILE A 106 -15.42 -43.78 -9.52
N LEU A 107 -14.86 -42.60 -9.77
CA LEU A 107 -14.59 -42.10 -11.12
C LEU A 107 -13.61 -42.99 -11.89
N LEU A 108 -12.61 -43.54 -11.23
CA LEU A 108 -11.67 -44.49 -11.82
C LEU A 108 -12.31 -45.87 -12.07
N ALA A 109 -13.25 -46.31 -11.24
CA ALA A 109 -13.92 -47.59 -11.45
C ALA A 109 -14.80 -47.59 -12.70
N LEU A 110 -15.34 -46.42 -13.08
CA LEU A 110 -16.12 -46.26 -14.31
C LEU A 110 -15.18 -46.24 -15.53
N HIS A 111 -15.24 -47.31 -16.35
CA HIS A 111 -14.48 -47.45 -17.59
C HIS A 111 -15.13 -48.49 -18.51
N PRO A 112 -14.89 -48.40 -19.84
CA PRO A 112 -15.27 -49.45 -20.78
C PRO A 112 -14.62 -50.77 -20.41
N ASN A 113 -15.44 -51.81 -20.27
CA ASN A 113 -14.98 -53.14 -19.89
C ASN A 113 -15.71 -54.22 -20.73
N LEU A 114 -15.27 -55.47 -20.57
CA LEU A 114 -15.82 -56.60 -21.31
C LEU A 114 -17.25 -56.96 -20.85
N VAL A 115 -17.60 -56.68 -19.60
CA VAL A 115 -18.91 -57.03 -19.02
C VAL A 115 -20.03 -56.19 -19.63
N THR A 116 -19.76 -54.93 -19.93
CA THR A 116 -20.72 -53.99 -20.52
C THR A 116 -20.69 -53.95 -22.04
N LYS A 117 -19.92 -54.84 -22.68
CA LYS A 117 -19.74 -54.89 -24.15
C LYS A 117 -21.04 -55.15 -24.90
N ASP A 118 -21.86 -56.09 -24.42
CA ASP A 118 -23.10 -56.51 -25.09
C ASP A 118 -24.34 -55.74 -24.59
N SER A 119 -24.14 -54.69 -23.79
CA SER A 119 -25.22 -53.88 -23.23
C SER A 119 -25.56 -52.73 -24.17
N GLU A 120 -26.71 -52.81 -24.83
CA GLU A 120 -27.23 -51.78 -25.72
C GLU A 120 -28.23 -50.86 -24.99
N ILE A 121 -28.17 -49.57 -25.31
CA ILE A 121 -29.05 -48.51 -24.80
C ILE A 121 -29.68 -47.85 -26.02
N THR A 122 -30.97 -48.08 -26.23
CA THR A 122 -31.74 -47.41 -27.27
C THR A 122 -32.32 -46.12 -26.72
N LEU A 123 -32.05 -45.00 -27.38
CA LEU A 123 -32.65 -43.70 -27.06
C LEU A 123 -33.59 -43.29 -28.19
N GLU A 124 -34.87 -43.08 -27.84
CA GLU A 124 -35.89 -42.58 -28.74
C GLU A 124 -35.71 -41.07 -28.92
N ASP A 125 -35.41 -40.61 -30.14
CA ASP A 125 -35.38 -39.19 -30.47
C ASP A 125 -36.74 -38.73 -31.01
N LYS A 126 -37.45 -37.95 -30.18
CA LYS A 126 -38.79 -37.43 -30.47
C LYS A 126 -38.85 -36.44 -31.62
N GLN A 127 -37.71 -35.92 -32.10
CA GLN A 127 -37.67 -34.94 -33.19
C GLN A 127 -37.40 -35.55 -34.57
N THR A 128 -36.68 -36.67 -34.64
CA THR A 128 -36.37 -37.37 -35.89
C THR A 128 -37.21 -38.63 -36.10
N TYR A 129 -37.94 -39.10 -35.07
CA TYR A 129 -38.69 -40.37 -35.06
C TYR A 129 -37.81 -41.59 -35.42
N GLN A 130 -36.52 -41.48 -35.19
CA GLN A 130 -35.52 -42.51 -35.48
C GLN A 130 -34.89 -42.97 -34.16
N ASP A 131 -34.89 -44.28 -33.94
CA ASP A 131 -34.23 -44.89 -32.79
C ASP A 131 -32.72 -44.96 -33.03
N VAL A 132 -31.93 -44.59 -32.01
CA VAL A 132 -30.47 -44.65 -32.05
C VAL A 132 -29.99 -45.66 -31.01
N ILE A 133 -29.21 -46.64 -31.46
CA ILE A 133 -28.66 -47.68 -30.59
C ILE A 133 -27.24 -47.28 -30.19
N TYR A 134 -27.03 -47.09 -28.89
CA TYR A 134 -25.73 -46.83 -28.27
C TYR A 134 -25.25 -48.05 -27.49
N GLN A 135 -23.95 -48.27 -27.33
CA GLN A 135 -23.45 -49.25 -26.37
C GLN A 135 -23.12 -48.59 -25.03
N ALA A 136 -23.29 -49.31 -23.93
CA ALA A 136 -22.95 -48.81 -22.60
C ALA A 136 -21.46 -48.39 -22.49
N ASN A 137 -20.58 -49.07 -23.23
CA ASN A 137 -19.15 -48.73 -23.31
C ASN A 137 -18.88 -47.34 -23.89
N ASP A 138 -19.76 -46.81 -24.73
CA ASP A 138 -19.60 -45.47 -25.32
C ASP A 138 -19.70 -44.39 -24.26
N PHE A 139 -20.71 -44.48 -23.39
CA PHE A 139 -20.88 -43.55 -22.28
C PHE A 139 -19.79 -43.72 -21.20
N LEU A 140 -19.35 -44.95 -20.94
CA LEU A 140 -18.23 -45.21 -20.04
C LEU A 140 -16.92 -44.63 -20.59
N GLY A 141 -16.72 -44.67 -21.91
CA GLY A 141 -15.60 -44.05 -22.60
C GLY A 141 -15.60 -42.52 -22.46
N LEU A 142 -16.77 -41.89 -22.52
CA LEU A 142 -16.93 -40.45 -22.25
C LEU A 142 -16.56 -40.08 -20.82
N ILE A 143 -17.03 -40.83 -19.83
CA ILE A 143 -16.69 -40.61 -18.40
C ILE A 143 -15.18 -40.79 -18.19
N MET A 144 -14.56 -41.73 -18.90
CA MET A 144 -13.14 -42.01 -18.83
C MET A 144 -12.25 -40.85 -19.31
N LEU A 145 -12.74 -39.97 -20.20
CA LEU A 145 -12.01 -38.75 -20.62
C LEU A 145 -11.78 -37.77 -19.46
N ILE A 146 -12.61 -37.81 -18.41
CA ILE A 146 -12.44 -36.96 -17.23
C ILE A 146 -11.04 -37.16 -16.62
N ARG A 147 -10.45 -38.36 -16.74
CA ARG A 147 -9.13 -38.70 -16.21
C ARG A 147 -7.98 -37.83 -16.75
N VAL A 148 -8.20 -37.04 -17.80
CA VAL A 148 -7.27 -35.96 -18.23
C VAL A 148 -6.93 -35.00 -17.07
N TYR A 149 -7.75 -34.91 -16.01
CA TYR A 149 -7.41 -34.13 -14.83
C TYR A 149 -6.08 -34.55 -14.16
N PHE A 150 -5.62 -35.81 -14.31
CA PHE A 150 -4.30 -36.23 -13.79
C PHE A 150 -3.18 -35.44 -14.46
N LEU A 151 -3.29 -35.17 -15.76
CA LEU A 151 -2.33 -34.37 -16.49
C LEU A 151 -2.30 -32.94 -15.94
N ILE A 152 -3.48 -32.34 -15.73
CA ILE A 152 -3.62 -31.00 -15.14
C ILE A 152 -3.00 -30.96 -13.73
N ARG A 153 -3.23 -32.00 -12.92
CA ARG A 153 -2.68 -32.11 -11.56
C ARG A 153 -1.15 -32.16 -11.57
N VAL A 154 -0.54 -32.94 -12.47
CA VAL A 154 0.93 -33.01 -12.61
C VAL A 154 1.50 -31.70 -13.12
N LEU A 155 0.87 -31.05 -14.10
CA LEU A 155 1.29 -29.75 -14.61
C LEU A 155 1.27 -28.66 -13.53
N LEU A 156 0.29 -28.70 -12.62
CA LEU A 156 0.25 -27.77 -11.48
C LEU A 156 1.33 -28.07 -10.45
N LEU A 157 1.63 -29.35 -10.19
CA LEU A 157 2.68 -29.78 -9.25
C LEU A 157 4.10 -29.56 -9.78
N SER A 158 4.31 -29.55 -11.09
CA SER A 158 5.61 -29.27 -11.70
C SER A 158 5.97 -27.78 -11.71
N THR A 159 5.02 -26.90 -11.36
CA THR A 159 5.28 -25.46 -11.31
C THR A 159 6.10 -25.04 -10.08
N SER A 160 6.80 -23.91 -10.21
CA SER A 160 7.54 -23.27 -9.10
C SER A 160 6.66 -22.99 -7.87
N TYR A 161 5.34 -22.85 -8.06
CA TYR A 161 4.36 -22.55 -7.02
C TYR A 161 4.09 -23.71 -6.06
N ALA A 162 4.44 -24.94 -6.44
CA ALA A 162 4.33 -26.13 -5.60
C ALA A 162 5.59 -26.43 -4.77
N GLN A 163 6.63 -25.59 -4.85
CA GLN A 163 7.87 -25.79 -4.11
C GLN A 163 7.70 -25.56 -2.60
N THR A 164 8.57 -26.20 -1.80
CA THR A 164 8.63 -26.04 -0.33
C THR A 164 8.85 -24.58 0.11
N ARG A 165 9.45 -23.74 -0.74
CA ARG A 165 9.65 -22.31 -0.47
C ARG A 165 8.32 -21.55 -0.53
N SER A 166 7.56 -21.75 -1.60
CA SER A 166 6.22 -21.18 -1.80
C SER A 166 5.29 -21.58 -0.67
N PHE A 167 5.34 -22.84 -0.24
CA PHE A 167 4.60 -23.34 0.93
C PHE A 167 4.97 -22.61 2.23
N ARG A 168 6.25 -22.35 2.49
CA ARG A 168 6.68 -21.60 3.68
C ARG A 168 6.16 -20.16 3.67
N ILE A 169 6.19 -19.51 2.51
CA ILE A 169 5.68 -18.14 2.33
C ILE A 169 4.17 -18.13 2.54
N CYS A 170 3.43 -19.00 1.85
CA CYS A 170 1.99 -19.22 2.06
C CYS A 170 1.65 -19.38 3.54
N LYS A 171 2.38 -20.23 4.27
CA LYS A 171 2.17 -20.47 5.70
C LYS A 171 2.47 -19.25 6.58
N MET A 172 3.46 -18.42 6.24
CA MET A 172 3.73 -17.16 6.95
C MET A 172 2.57 -16.18 6.84
N TYR A 173 1.86 -16.18 5.70
CA TYR A 173 0.71 -15.33 5.43
C TYR A 173 -0.64 -16.00 5.69
N GLY A 174 -0.66 -17.23 6.23
CA GLY A 174 -1.89 -17.98 6.51
C GLY A 174 -2.69 -18.40 5.27
N ALA A 175 -2.04 -18.52 4.11
CA ALA A 175 -2.65 -18.96 2.86
C ALA A 175 -2.41 -20.45 2.58
N ASP A 176 -3.41 -21.13 2.00
CA ASP A 176 -3.30 -22.53 1.59
C ASP A 176 -2.64 -22.67 0.21
N CYS A 177 -1.43 -23.20 0.19
CA CYS A 177 -0.69 -23.53 -1.02
C CYS A 177 -1.21 -24.86 -1.63
N GLY A 178 -2.36 -24.81 -2.31
CA GLY A 178 -2.99 -25.95 -3.00
C GLY A 178 -2.96 -25.86 -4.54
N TYR A 179 -3.58 -26.82 -5.24
CA TYR A 179 -3.67 -26.81 -6.72
C TYR A 179 -4.36 -25.56 -7.27
N PHE A 180 -5.40 -25.08 -6.59
CA PHE A 180 -6.09 -23.83 -6.94
C PHE A 180 -5.18 -22.60 -6.78
N TYR A 181 -4.29 -22.60 -5.80
CA TYR A 181 -3.31 -21.53 -5.63
C TYR A 181 -2.31 -21.52 -6.79
N ALA A 182 -1.76 -22.69 -7.13
CA ALA A 182 -0.84 -22.82 -8.27
C ALA A 182 -1.52 -22.40 -9.59
N ALA A 183 -2.77 -22.79 -9.81
CA ALA A 183 -3.54 -22.40 -10.99
C ALA A 183 -3.76 -20.89 -11.07
N LYS A 184 -4.13 -20.24 -9.94
CA LYS A 184 -4.27 -18.78 -9.85
C LYS A 184 -2.96 -18.06 -10.14
N CYS A 185 -1.84 -18.54 -9.59
CA CYS A 185 -0.52 -17.95 -9.85
C CYS A 185 -0.10 -18.11 -11.32
N LEU A 186 -0.41 -19.25 -11.94
CA LEU A 186 -0.11 -19.49 -13.36
C LEU A 186 -0.95 -18.58 -14.26
N MET A 187 -2.24 -18.40 -13.95
CA MET A 187 -3.10 -17.44 -14.63
C MET A 187 -2.63 -16.00 -14.43
N ALA A 188 -2.09 -15.64 -13.26
CA ALA A 188 -1.57 -14.29 -13.03
C ALA A 188 -0.30 -13.98 -13.84
N GLN A 189 0.58 -14.96 -14.04
CA GLN A 189 1.88 -14.73 -14.68
C GLN A 189 1.93 -15.00 -16.18
N LYS A 190 1.26 -16.07 -16.64
CA LYS A 190 1.25 -16.49 -18.04
C LYS A 190 -0.19 -16.81 -18.47
N PRO A 191 -1.10 -15.81 -18.46
CA PRO A 191 -2.51 -16.04 -18.69
C PRO A 191 -2.80 -16.65 -20.07
N LEU A 192 -2.13 -16.17 -21.14
CA LEU A 192 -2.31 -16.67 -22.50
C LEU A 192 -1.97 -18.17 -22.63
N ASN A 193 -0.82 -18.59 -22.10
CA ASN A 193 -0.41 -20.00 -22.17
C ASN A 193 -1.40 -20.91 -21.42
N ALA A 194 -1.93 -20.46 -20.28
CA ALA A 194 -2.93 -21.21 -19.53
C ALA A 194 -4.22 -21.38 -20.33
N VAL A 195 -4.70 -20.29 -20.94
CA VAL A 195 -5.93 -20.29 -21.75
C VAL A 195 -5.80 -21.17 -22.99
N VAL A 196 -4.65 -21.13 -23.69
CA VAL A 196 -4.39 -21.98 -24.87
C VAL A 196 -4.41 -23.46 -24.51
N VAL A 197 -3.76 -23.85 -23.40
CA VAL A 197 -3.77 -25.25 -22.94
C VAL A 197 -5.18 -25.72 -22.60
N ILE A 198 -5.97 -24.89 -21.89
CA ILE A 198 -7.36 -25.21 -21.53
C ILE A 198 -8.21 -25.33 -22.80
N PHE A 199 -8.02 -24.45 -23.79
CA PHE A 199 -8.73 -24.49 -25.06
C PHE A 199 -8.45 -25.79 -25.84
N ILE A 200 -7.18 -26.16 -26.01
CA ILE A 200 -6.79 -27.39 -26.73
C ILE A 200 -7.34 -28.63 -26.03
N LEU A 201 -7.23 -28.72 -24.70
CA LEU A 201 -7.78 -29.86 -23.95
C LEU A 201 -9.30 -29.96 -24.09
N SER A 202 -9.99 -28.83 -24.05
CA SER A 202 -11.45 -28.79 -24.20
C SER A 202 -11.88 -29.19 -25.60
N LEU A 203 -11.15 -28.76 -26.63
CA LEU A 203 -11.39 -29.15 -28.02
C LEU A 203 -11.25 -30.66 -28.23
N LEU A 204 -10.23 -31.29 -27.64
CA LEU A 204 -10.03 -32.74 -27.74
C LEU A 204 -11.13 -33.53 -27.01
N ILE A 205 -11.50 -33.12 -25.79
CA ILE A 205 -12.51 -33.81 -24.98
C ILE A 205 -13.90 -33.68 -25.60
N PHE A 206 -14.35 -32.46 -25.87
CA PHE A 206 -15.69 -32.23 -26.42
C PHE A 206 -15.78 -32.65 -27.89
N GLY A 207 -14.69 -32.57 -28.66
CA GLY A 207 -14.66 -33.07 -30.04
C GLY A 207 -14.79 -34.58 -30.13
N HIS A 208 -14.07 -35.34 -29.27
CA HIS A 208 -14.28 -36.78 -29.18
C HIS A 208 -15.67 -37.10 -28.60
N GLY A 209 -16.15 -36.33 -27.62
CA GLY A 209 -17.48 -36.51 -27.04
C GLY A 209 -18.62 -36.34 -28.04
N LEU A 210 -18.53 -35.33 -28.90
CA LEU A 210 -19.49 -35.09 -29.96
C LEU A 210 -19.45 -36.21 -31.02
N ARG A 211 -18.26 -36.71 -31.34
CA ARG A 211 -18.09 -37.87 -32.23
C ARG A 211 -18.81 -39.10 -31.69
N VAL A 212 -18.55 -39.47 -30.44
CA VAL A 212 -19.14 -40.68 -29.82
C VAL A 212 -20.66 -40.62 -29.79
N THR A 213 -21.23 -39.43 -29.59
CA THR A 213 -22.68 -39.22 -29.45
C THR A 213 -23.44 -39.09 -30.77
N GLU A 214 -22.84 -38.48 -31.80
CA GLU A 214 -23.50 -38.24 -33.11
C GLU A 214 -23.12 -39.27 -34.19
N GLN A 215 -21.97 -39.94 -34.08
CA GLN A 215 -21.53 -40.90 -35.11
C GLN A 215 -22.47 -42.11 -35.31
N PRO A 216 -23.14 -42.68 -34.28
CA PRO A 216 -24.09 -43.77 -34.47
C PRO A 216 -25.26 -43.41 -35.39
N MET A 217 -25.72 -42.15 -35.38
CA MET A 217 -26.79 -41.67 -36.28
C MET A 217 -26.39 -41.79 -37.75
N TYR A 218 -25.19 -41.34 -38.09
CA TYR A 218 -24.66 -41.39 -39.46
C TYR A 218 -24.47 -42.83 -39.98
N LEU A 219 -24.21 -43.80 -39.08
CA LEU A 219 -23.98 -45.19 -39.45
C LEU A 219 -25.26 -46.02 -39.55
N GLN A 220 -26.32 -45.62 -38.83
CA GLN A 220 -27.58 -46.37 -38.74
C GLN A 220 -28.64 -45.85 -39.72
N HIS A 221 -28.53 -44.60 -40.18
CA HIS A 221 -29.50 -43.96 -41.07
C HIS A 221 -28.82 -43.34 -42.31
N ASP A 222 -29.14 -43.86 -43.50
CA ASP A 222 -28.53 -43.42 -44.78
C ASP A 222 -28.91 -41.99 -45.20
N ASP A 223 -30.00 -41.43 -44.64
CA ASP A 223 -30.52 -40.09 -44.97
C ASP A 223 -29.81 -38.95 -44.21
N TYR A 224 -28.84 -39.27 -43.33
CA TYR A 224 -28.16 -38.28 -42.50
C TYR A 224 -27.00 -37.60 -43.23
N SER A 225 -27.17 -36.32 -43.59
CA SER A 225 -26.20 -35.58 -44.41
C SER A 225 -24.93 -35.13 -43.66
N GLN A 226 -24.94 -35.12 -42.32
CA GLN A 226 -23.83 -34.59 -41.51
C GLN A 226 -22.84 -35.70 -41.12
N ASN A 227 -21.61 -35.63 -41.62
CA ASN A 227 -20.59 -36.63 -41.31
C ASN A 227 -19.77 -36.25 -40.06
N PHE A 228 -20.20 -36.72 -38.88
CA PHE A 228 -19.45 -36.61 -37.62
C PHE A 228 -18.41 -37.74 -37.43
N GLY A 229 -18.23 -38.63 -38.41
CA GLY A 229 -17.18 -39.66 -38.38
C GLY A 229 -15.77 -39.08 -38.51
N ILE A 230 -15.64 -37.89 -39.10
CA ILE A 230 -14.39 -37.15 -39.30
C ILE A 230 -14.14 -36.22 -38.10
N TYR A 231 -13.01 -36.39 -37.41
CA TYR A 231 -12.64 -35.56 -36.26
C TYR A 231 -12.61 -34.06 -36.55
N TRP A 232 -12.20 -33.65 -37.75
CA TRP A 232 -12.17 -32.25 -38.15
C TRP A 232 -13.56 -31.58 -38.14
N ASN A 233 -14.61 -32.31 -38.54
CA ASN A 233 -15.98 -31.78 -38.50
C ASN A 233 -16.46 -31.61 -37.06
N CYS A 234 -16.10 -32.55 -36.17
CA CYS A 234 -16.39 -32.42 -34.75
C CYS A 234 -15.65 -31.24 -34.13
N PHE A 235 -14.35 -31.07 -34.40
CA PHE A 235 -13.58 -29.94 -33.88
C PHE A 235 -14.07 -28.61 -34.41
N TRP A 236 -14.43 -28.53 -35.69
CA TRP A 236 -15.05 -27.36 -36.29
C TRP A 236 -16.34 -26.97 -35.55
N ASN A 237 -17.26 -27.92 -35.36
CA ASN A 237 -18.51 -27.68 -34.62
C ASN A 237 -18.26 -27.21 -33.18
N ILE A 238 -17.27 -27.80 -32.49
CA ILE A 238 -16.90 -27.37 -31.13
C ILE A 238 -16.32 -25.95 -31.13
N ILE A 239 -15.43 -25.60 -32.06
CA ILE A 239 -14.84 -24.26 -32.15
C ILE A 239 -15.93 -23.20 -32.37
N ILE A 240 -16.82 -23.40 -33.34
CA ILE A 240 -17.87 -22.42 -33.68
C ILE A 240 -18.92 -22.31 -32.56
N THR A 241 -19.12 -23.38 -31.78
CA THR A 241 -19.97 -23.38 -30.59
C THR A 241 -19.30 -22.65 -29.44
N MET A 242 -17.99 -22.85 -29.21
CA MET A 242 -17.24 -22.15 -28.16
C MET A 242 -17.16 -20.64 -28.41
N THR A 243 -17.07 -20.23 -29.67
CA THR A 243 -17.09 -18.81 -30.06
C THR A 243 -18.49 -18.23 -30.20
N THR A 244 -19.54 -19.04 -29.96
CA THR A 244 -20.96 -18.66 -30.04
C THR A 244 -21.45 -18.20 -31.41
N VAL A 245 -20.65 -18.40 -32.48
CA VAL A 245 -20.97 -17.94 -33.84
C VAL A 245 -22.02 -18.82 -34.52
N GLY A 246 -21.87 -20.15 -34.42
CA GLY A 246 -22.82 -21.14 -34.95
C GLY A 246 -23.23 -20.94 -36.42
N TYR A 247 -22.42 -21.41 -37.38
CA TYR A 247 -22.73 -21.29 -38.81
C TYR A 247 -23.88 -22.18 -39.32
N GLY A 248 -24.33 -23.15 -38.52
CA GLY A 248 -25.47 -24.02 -38.84
C GLY A 248 -25.17 -25.08 -39.91
N ASP A 249 -23.91 -25.22 -40.32
CA ASP A 249 -23.40 -26.24 -41.24
C ASP A 249 -23.25 -27.61 -40.60
N TYR A 250 -22.84 -27.64 -39.32
CA TYR A 250 -22.86 -28.83 -38.47
C TYR A 250 -23.58 -28.53 -37.15
N PHE A 251 -24.45 -29.42 -36.70
CA PHE A 251 -25.18 -29.31 -35.43
C PHE A 251 -25.53 -30.69 -34.86
N ALA A 252 -25.53 -30.82 -33.53
CA ALA A 252 -25.90 -32.07 -32.88
C ALA A 252 -27.41 -32.30 -32.94
N THR A 253 -27.81 -33.47 -33.44
CA THR A 253 -29.21 -33.86 -33.52
C THR A 253 -29.64 -34.69 -32.31
N THR A 254 -28.76 -35.54 -31.80
CA THR A 254 -29.07 -36.49 -30.73
C THR A 254 -29.17 -35.77 -29.37
N LEU A 255 -30.02 -36.29 -28.48
CA LEU A 255 -30.12 -35.80 -27.09
C LEU A 255 -28.75 -35.75 -26.37
N PRO A 256 -27.92 -36.82 -26.37
CA PRO A 256 -26.60 -36.76 -25.74
C PRO A 256 -25.64 -35.79 -26.46
N GLY A 257 -25.68 -35.68 -27.79
CA GLY A 257 -24.86 -34.71 -28.53
C GLY A 257 -25.23 -33.26 -28.21
N ARG A 258 -26.53 -32.95 -28.05
CA ARG A 258 -26.99 -31.62 -27.62
C ARG A 258 -26.52 -31.28 -26.21
N LEU A 259 -26.44 -32.25 -25.31
CA LEU A 259 -25.84 -32.05 -23.98
C LEU A 259 -24.36 -31.69 -24.08
N VAL A 260 -23.60 -32.37 -24.96
CA VAL A 260 -22.19 -32.04 -25.23
C VAL A 260 -22.04 -30.60 -25.73
N ILE A 261 -22.88 -30.18 -26.69
CA ILE A 261 -22.89 -28.80 -27.22
C ILE A 261 -23.28 -27.79 -26.14
N PHE A 262 -24.28 -28.10 -25.30
CA PHE A 262 -24.69 -27.23 -24.19
C PHE A 262 -23.53 -26.96 -23.23
N PHE A 263 -22.84 -28.00 -22.74
CA PHE A 263 -21.68 -27.81 -21.86
C PHE A 263 -20.51 -27.10 -22.55
N THR A 264 -20.31 -27.37 -23.84
CA THR A 264 -19.31 -26.69 -24.67
C THR A 264 -19.57 -25.18 -24.75
N SER A 265 -20.83 -24.76 -24.91
CA SER A 265 -21.20 -23.34 -25.00
C SER A 265 -20.92 -22.59 -23.69
N ILE A 266 -21.24 -23.18 -22.54
CA ILE A 266 -20.97 -22.59 -21.21
C ILE A 266 -19.46 -22.42 -21.00
N LEU A 267 -18.69 -23.45 -21.35
CA LEU A 267 -17.24 -23.43 -21.21
C LEU A 267 -16.57 -22.48 -22.22
N GLY A 268 -17.14 -22.35 -23.42
CA GLY A 268 -16.69 -21.40 -24.44
C GLY A 268 -16.78 -19.94 -23.96
N VAL A 269 -17.93 -19.53 -23.41
CA VAL A 269 -18.11 -18.18 -22.84
C VAL A 269 -17.06 -17.89 -21.76
N PHE A 270 -16.77 -18.87 -20.91
CA PHE A 270 -15.75 -18.75 -19.87
C PHE A 270 -14.34 -18.57 -20.46
N ILE A 271 -13.94 -19.39 -21.44
CA ILE A 271 -12.63 -19.29 -22.10
C ILE A 271 -12.47 -17.96 -22.83
N VAL A 272 -13.49 -17.52 -23.59
CA VAL A 272 -13.45 -16.25 -24.33
C VAL A 272 -13.32 -15.07 -23.36
N SER A 273 -14.08 -15.06 -22.27
CA SER A 273 -13.98 -14.00 -21.25
C SER A 273 -12.58 -13.94 -20.61
N MET A 274 -12.00 -15.10 -20.29
CA MET A 274 -10.64 -15.18 -19.76
C MET A 274 -9.58 -14.74 -20.77
N MET A 275 -9.77 -15.06 -22.05
CA MET A 275 -8.87 -14.65 -23.12
C MET A 275 -8.84 -13.13 -23.30
N VAL A 276 -10.00 -12.46 -23.24
CA VAL A 276 -10.08 -10.99 -23.35
C VAL A 276 -9.33 -10.31 -22.18
N VAL A 277 -9.54 -10.80 -20.96
CA VAL A 277 -8.82 -10.29 -19.77
C VAL A 277 -7.33 -10.57 -19.87
N ALA A 278 -6.95 -11.78 -20.29
CA ALA A 278 -5.56 -12.16 -20.51
C ALA A 278 -4.88 -11.24 -21.51
N LEU A 279 -5.53 -10.99 -22.65
CA LEU A 279 -5.02 -10.14 -23.73
C LEU A 279 -4.84 -8.70 -23.26
N THR A 280 -5.85 -8.15 -22.58
CA THR A 280 -5.82 -6.77 -22.05
C THR A 280 -4.65 -6.59 -21.09
N ASN A 281 -4.49 -7.50 -20.12
CA ASN A 281 -3.39 -7.45 -19.15
C ASN A 281 -2.01 -7.62 -19.83
N THR A 282 -1.92 -8.45 -20.87
CA THR A 282 -0.65 -8.60 -21.61
C THR A 282 -0.32 -7.39 -22.46
N LEU A 283 -1.32 -6.72 -23.04
CA LEU A 283 -1.12 -5.49 -23.81
C LEU A 283 -0.67 -4.34 -22.91
N GLU A 284 -1.29 -4.20 -21.72
CA GLU A 284 -0.84 -3.26 -20.70
C GLU A 284 0.60 -3.58 -20.24
N SER A 285 0.90 -4.85 -19.93
CA SER A 285 2.24 -5.25 -19.53
C SER A 285 3.29 -5.07 -20.64
N MET A 286 2.95 -5.24 -21.91
CA MET A 286 3.89 -4.97 -23.01
C MET A 286 4.18 -3.48 -23.15
N HIS A 287 3.19 -2.62 -22.90
CA HIS A 287 3.39 -1.18 -22.88
C HIS A 287 4.36 -0.77 -21.75
N ASP A 288 4.17 -1.34 -20.55
CA ASP A 288 5.07 -1.11 -19.42
C ASP A 288 6.49 -1.64 -19.68
N VAL A 289 6.63 -2.83 -20.27
CA VAL A 289 7.94 -3.41 -20.61
C VAL A 289 8.63 -2.63 -21.72
N SER A 290 7.90 -2.07 -22.70
CA SER A 290 8.51 -1.19 -23.71
C SER A 290 9.13 0.05 -23.07
N ASN A 291 8.42 0.66 -22.12
CA ASN A 291 8.89 1.83 -21.39
C ASN A 291 10.15 1.49 -20.56
N ILE A 292 10.14 0.35 -19.84
CA ILE A 292 11.28 -0.12 -19.04
C ILE A 292 12.48 -0.49 -19.94
N SER A 293 12.24 -1.10 -21.11
CA SER A 293 13.31 -1.49 -22.03
C SER A 293 14.00 -0.28 -22.66
N GLU A 294 13.26 0.79 -22.95
CA GLU A 294 13.84 2.07 -23.36
C GLU A 294 14.63 2.72 -22.23
N GLU A 295 14.15 2.60 -20.99
CA GLU A 295 14.83 3.14 -19.80
C GLU A 295 16.16 2.41 -19.52
N ILE A 296 16.17 1.08 -19.64
CA ILE A 296 17.37 0.26 -19.50
C ILE A 296 18.36 0.51 -20.65
N ALA A 297 17.87 0.69 -21.89
CA ALA A 297 18.72 1.03 -23.03
C ALA A 297 19.42 2.38 -22.83
N ARG A 298 18.68 3.40 -22.37
CA ARG A 298 19.25 4.71 -22.02
C ARG A 298 20.27 4.61 -20.88
N HIS A 299 20.01 3.76 -19.88
CA HIS A 299 20.96 3.54 -18.78
C HIS A 299 22.23 2.81 -19.23
N PHE A 300 22.12 1.89 -20.18
CA PHE A 300 23.27 1.21 -20.79
C PHE A 300 24.11 2.17 -21.66
N ASP A 301 23.47 3.05 -22.42
CA ASP A 301 24.17 4.07 -23.21
C ASP A 301 24.87 5.09 -22.32
N TYR A 302 24.24 5.50 -21.22
CA TYR A 302 24.85 6.33 -20.17
C TYR A 302 26.11 5.68 -19.59
N LEU A 303 26.03 4.40 -19.17
CA LEU A 303 27.18 3.67 -18.63
C LEU A 303 28.31 3.50 -19.65
N LYS A 304 27.97 3.43 -20.94
CA LYS A 304 28.94 3.32 -22.02
C LYS A 304 29.68 4.64 -22.26
N GLU A 305 29.00 5.79 -22.14
CA GLU A 305 29.64 7.10 -22.15
C GLU A 305 30.53 7.32 -20.93
N GLU A 306 30.09 6.87 -19.75
CA GLU A 306 30.87 6.95 -18.52
C GLU A 306 32.16 6.11 -18.61
N LEU A 307 32.08 4.88 -19.15
CA LEU A 307 33.27 4.05 -19.41
C LEU A 307 34.22 4.67 -20.44
N LYS A 308 33.68 5.37 -21.45
CA LYS A 308 34.49 6.04 -22.47
C LYS A 308 35.26 7.23 -21.89
N THR A 309 34.61 8.03 -21.05
CA THR A 309 35.28 9.15 -20.35
C THR A 309 36.35 8.67 -19.37
N ILE A 310 36.12 7.57 -18.65
CA ILE A 310 37.14 6.94 -17.79
C ILE A 310 38.34 6.46 -18.61
N SER A 311 38.10 5.84 -19.76
CA SER A 311 39.16 5.41 -20.70
C SER A 311 39.96 6.60 -21.24
N ASP A 312 39.28 7.68 -21.65
CA ASP A 312 39.93 8.88 -22.18
C ASP A 312 40.76 9.59 -21.10
N ASN A 313 40.26 9.65 -19.86
CA ASN A 313 41.00 10.17 -18.71
C ASN A 313 42.23 9.31 -18.37
N GLN A 314 42.16 7.98 -18.50
CA GLN A 314 43.33 7.10 -18.34
C GLN A 314 44.37 7.30 -19.45
N LEU A 315 43.93 7.58 -20.68
CA LEU A 315 44.82 7.88 -21.81
C LEU A 315 45.55 9.20 -21.59
N LEU A 316 44.84 10.22 -21.12
CA LEU A 316 45.37 11.55 -20.79
C LEU A 316 46.39 11.48 -19.65
N LEU A 317 46.14 10.63 -18.66
CA LEU A 317 47.04 10.39 -17.54
C LEU A 317 48.30 9.63 -17.96
N LYS A 318 48.20 8.71 -18.92
CA LYS A 318 49.37 8.07 -19.57
C LYS A 318 50.22 9.07 -20.36
N ASP A 319 49.58 9.96 -21.13
CA ASP A 319 50.26 11.01 -21.88
C ASP A 319 50.97 12.00 -20.96
N TYR A 320 50.36 12.32 -19.82
CA TYR A 320 50.98 13.16 -18.79
C TYR A 320 52.21 12.50 -18.15
N LEU A 321 52.12 11.21 -17.82
CA LEU A 321 53.25 10.44 -17.29
C LEU A 321 54.40 10.32 -18.30
N LEU A 322 54.09 10.20 -19.60
CA LEU A 322 55.09 10.20 -20.67
C LEU A 322 55.78 11.56 -20.83
N LYS A 323 55.02 12.67 -20.76
CA LYS A 323 55.58 14.03 -20.81
C LYS A 323 56.42 14.35 -19.57
N LEU A 324 56.01 13.90 -18.39
CA LEU A 324 56.81 14.01 -17.17
C LEU A 324 58.13 13.24 -17.29
N LYS A 325 58.10 12.01 -17.83
CA LYS A 325 59.30 11.22 -18.10
C LYS A 325 60.25 11.89 -19.09
N ALA A 326 59.70 12.53 -20.13
CA ALA A 326 60.48 13.29 -21.10
C ALA A 326 61.10 14.57 -20.49
N SER A 327 60.40 15.22 -19.55
CA SER A 327 60.92 16.42 -18.86
C SER A 327 61.99 16.11 -17.80
N THR A 328 62.04 14.90 -17.26
CA THR A 328 63.12 14.46 -16.34
C THR A 328 64.44 14.16 -17.04
N GLU A 329 64.48 14.10 -18.38
CA GLU A 329 65.71 13.87 -19.16
C GLU A 329 66.36 15.18 -19.64
N THR A 330 65.72 16.33 -19.44
CA THR A 330 66.26 17.65 -19.81
C THR A 330 66.59 18.47 -18.56
N ASP A 331 67.86 18.52 -18.18
CA ASP A 331 68.40 19.42 -17.17
C ASP A 331 68.19 20.89 -17.58
N THR A 332 67.25 21.59 -16.95
CA THR A 332 67.37 23.05 -16.67
C THR A 332 66.29 23.47 -15.66
N ASN A 333 66.74 24.14 -14.59
CA ASN A 333 65.91 24.67 -13.51
C ASN A 333 65.10 25.89 -13.98
N ASP A 334 63.80 25.73 -14.22
CA ASP A 334 62.86 26.86 -14.18
C ASP A 334 61.56 26.49 -13.44
N PHE A 335 61.47 26.94 -12.19
CA PHE A 335 60.37 26.67 -11.25
C PHE A 335 59.05 27.36 -11.66
N ASN A 336 59.10 28.33 -12.59
CA ASN A 336 57.94 29.08 -13.06
C ASN A 336 57.13 28.34 -14.14
N ASP A 337 57.79 27.53 -14.97
CA ASP A 337 57.08 26.76 -16.00
C ASP A 337 56.27 25.60 -15.41
N GLN A 338 56.76 24.98 -14.34
CA GLN A 338 56.01 23.93 -13.63
C GLN A 338 54.72 24.44 -12.97
N ASN A 339 54.72 25.66 -12.42
CA ASN A 339 53.53 26.25 -11.81
C ASN A 339 52.51 26.74 -12.86
N ASN A 340 52.97 27.32 -13.96
CA ASN A 340 52.09 27.68 -15.10
C ASN A 340 51.46 26.43 -15.75
N PHE A 341 52.20 25.32 -15.83
CA PHE A 341 51.66 24.06 -16.32
C PHE A 341 50.65 23.43 -15.37
N LEU A 342 50.88 23.53 -14.05
CA LEU A 342 49.94 23.04 -13.03
C LEU A 342 48.63 23.85 -13.03
N GLU A 343 48.70 25.16 -13.30
CA GLU A 343 47.52 25.99 -13.51
C GLU A 343 46.81 25.67 -14.83
N GLN A 344 47.55 25.39 -15.91
CA GLN A 344 46.95 24.89 -17.16
C GLN A 344 46.26 23.54 -16.97
N PHE A 345 46.87 22.61 -16.25
CA PHE A 345 46.26 21.32 -15.93
C PHE A 345 45.02 21.48 -15.05
N LYS A 346 45.05 22.34 -14.03
CA LYS A 346 43.86 22.66 -13.23
C LYS A 346 42.77 23.36 -14.05
N ASN A 347 43.14 24.13 -15.07
CA ASN A 347 42.20 24.78 -15.96
C ASN A 347 41.62 23.82 -17.01
N ASP A 348 42.37 22.84 -17.48
CA ASP A 348 41.90 21.80 -18.39
C ASP A 348 41.09 20.73 -17.63
N GLU A 349 41.47 20.40 -16.39
CA GLU A 349 40.67 19.62 -15.45
C GLU A 349 39.39 20.37 -15.09
N LYS A 350 39.43 21.70 -14.89
CA LYS A 350 38.21 22.55 -14.76
C LYS A 350 37.39 22.61 -16.02
N LYS A 351 37.97 22.59 -17.22
CA LYS A 351 37.21 22.53 -18.47
C LYS A 351 36.50 21.18 -18.65
N ASN A 352 37.18 20.08 -18.32
CA ASN A 352 36.59 18.73 -18.39
C ASN A 352 35.63 18.43 -17.22
N THR A 353 35.83 19.02 -16.04
CA THR A 353 34.89 18.95 -14.90
C THR A 353 33.76 19.97 -14.98
N ASN A 354 33.90 21.07 -15.75
CA ASN A 354 32.77 21.95 -16.08
C ASN A 354 31.81 21.34 -17.10
N THR A 355 32.15 20.18 -17.68
CA THR A 355 31.19 19.29 -18.37
C THR A 355 30.43 18.37 -17.39
N PHE A 356 30.65 18.49 -16.09
CA PHE A 356 29.83 17.87 -15.04
C PHE A 356 28.98 18.93 -14.34
N TYR A 357 27.96 19.40 -15.05
CA TYR A 357 26.68 19.70 -14.42
C TYR A 357 25.81 18.45 -14.61
N TYR A 358 25.33 17.89 -13.52
CA TYR A 358 24.29 16.87 -13.57
C TYR A 358 23.06 17.44 -14.30
N PRO A 359 22.53 16.79 -15.35
CA PRO A 359 21.12 16.90 -15.68
C PRO A 359 20.40 15.97 -14.70
N THR A 360 19.81 16.52 -13.65
CA THR A 360 18.62 15.85 -13.08
C THR A 360 17.58 15.85 -14.19
N LEU A 361 17.26 14.64 -14.69
CA LEU A 361 16.22 14.32 -15.69
C LEU A 361 15.24 15.48 -15.93
N GLY A 362 15.44 16.22 -17.02
CA GLY A 362 14.59 17.37 -17.32
C GLY A 362 15.10 18.36 -18.36
N GLU A 363 16.07 18.01 -19.23
CA GLU A 363 16.47 18.90 -20.34
C GLU A 363 16.74 18.10 -21.63
N GLU A 364 15.71 17.46 -22.16
CA GLU A 364 15.65 17.12 -23.59
C GLU A 364 14.25 17.46 -24.12
N ASN A 365 13.97 18.76 -24.29
CA ASN A 365 12.98 19.23 -25.27
C ASN A 365 13.16 20.71 -25.66
N THR A 366 14.39 21.22 -25.66
CA THR A 366 14.73 22.57 -26.17
C THR A 366 15.68 22.57 -27.37
N GLN A 367 15.97 21.43 -28.00
CA GLN A 367 16.74 21.37 -29.26
C GLN A 367 15.94 20.93 -30.50
N LYS A 368 14.60 20.96 -30.45
CA LYS A 368 13.76 20.74 -31.64
C LYS A 368 13.03 21.97 -32.20
N VAL A 369 13.36 23.18 -31.74
CA VAL A 369 12.83 24.43 -32.34
C VAL A 369 13.89 25.26 -33.10
N GLU A 370 15.18 24.90 -33.08
CA GLU A 370 16.22 25.68 -33.78
C GLU A 370 16.84 25.03 -35.05
N GLN A 371 16.25 23.95 -35.59
CA GLN A 371 16.69 23.40 -36.89
C GLN A 371 15.60 23.30 -37.97
N GLN A 372 14.59 24.16 -37.90
CA GLN A 372 13.70 24.43 -39.05
C GLN A 372 13.46 25.93 -39.25
N SER A 373 14.54 26.71 -39.33
CA SER A 373 14.45 28.04 -39.95
C SER A 373 15.80 28.50 -40.50
N GLN A 374 16.41 27.79 -41.46
CA GLN A 374 17.29 28.43 -42.44
C GLN A 374 17.20 27.76 -43.81
N GLY A 375 16.44 28.39 -44.69
CA GLY A 375 16.57 28.31 -46.13
C GLY A 375 16.03 29.62 -46.70
N TRP A 376 16.89 30.32 -47.44
CA TRP A 376 16.65 31.53 -48.25
C TRP A 376 16.91 32.90 -47.60
N GLY A 377 18.06 33.48 -47.96
CA GLY A 377 18.09 34.80 -48.60
C GLY A 377 18.85 35.92 -47.86
N ASP A 378 19.95 36.36 -48.48
CA ASP A 378 20.80 37.50 -48.14
C ASP A 378 20.08 38.81 -47.75
N VAL A 379 20.74 39.65 -46.93
CA VAL A 379 21.18 41.02 -47.26
C VAL A 379 21.54 41.82 -45.97
N GLU A 380 22.81 42.24 -45.93
CA GLU A 380 23.44 43.43 -45.31
C GLU A 380 22.90 44.05 -44.00
N ILE A 381 23.81 44.17 -43.03
CA ILE A 381 23.77 45.16 -41.95
C ILE A 381 24.73 46.30 -42.30
N PRO A 382 24.31 47.57 -42.12
CA PRO A 382 25.23 48.60 -41.65
C PRO A 382 24.76 49.26 -40.34
N THR A 383 25.52 48.96 -39.31
CA THR A 383 26.13 49.85 -38.29
C THR A 383 25.52 51.22 -37.93
N GLN A 384 25.52 51.44 -36.60
CA GLN A 384 25.88 52.66 -35.84
C GLN A 384 24.85 53.72 -35.37
N LYS A 385 24.90 53.93 -34.03
CA LYS A 385 24.97 55.20 -33.26
C LYS A 385 23.71 55.99 -32.85
N LYS A 386 23.62 56.19 -31.51
CA LYS A 386 23.34 57.43 -30.74
C LYS A 386 22.29 58.43 -31.29
N ASN A 387 21.20 58.66 -30.54
CA ASN A 387 21.00 59.87 -29.69
C ASN A 387 19.53 60.12 -29.27
N LYS A 388 19.38 60.45 -27.99
CA LYS A 388 18.60 61.52 -27.35
C LYS A 388 17.32 62.10 -28.01
N LYS A 389 16.31 62.20 -27.13
CA LYS A 389 15.34 63.30 -26.88
C LYS A 389 13.97 63.29 -27.61
N LYS A 390 12.94 63.01 -26.79
CA LYS A 390 11.94 63.96 -26.26
C LYS A 390 10.83 64.49 -27.22
N LEU A 391 9.60 64.42 -26.69
CA LEU A 391 8.37 65.22 -26.92
C LEU A 391 7.24 64.64 -27.80
N LYS A 392 6.06 64.60 -27.13
CA LYS A 392 4.72 65.10 -27.50
C LYS A 392 3.62 64.10 -27.89
N LEU A 393 2.60 64.09 -27.02
CA LEU A 393 1.18 63.81 -27.30
C LEU A 393 0.63 64.70 -28.42
N PRO A 394 -0.37 64.20 -29.17
CA PRO A 394 -1.76 64.71 -29.10
C PRO A 394 -2.80 63.56 -29.10
N THR A 395 -3.83 63.54 -28.24
CA THR A 395 -5.18 64.15 -28.32
C THR A 395 -6.05 63.85 -29.56
N SER A 396 -7.14 63.11 -29.30
CA SER A 396 -8.57 63.43 -29.55
C SER A 396 -9.26 63.18 -30.91
N ASN A 397 -10.40 62.48 -30.80
CA ASN A 397 -11.76 62.77 -31.32
C ASN A 397 -12.34 62.08 -32.57
N ALA A 398 -13.67 61.87 -32.43
CA ALA A 398 -14.75 61.65 -33.41
C ALA A 398 -14.96 60.19 -33.89
N VAL A 399 -16.06 59.46 -33.58
CA VAL A 399 -17.53 59.66 -33.69
C VAL A 399 -18.08 59.34 -35.10
N GLN A 400 -19.26 58.68 -35.11
CA GLN A 400 -20.23 58.35 -36.18
C GLN A 400 -20.18 56.87 -36.64
N ASP A 401 -21.14 56.01 -36.24
CA ASP A 401 -22.58 55.90 -36.59
C ASP A 401 -22.84 55.34 -38.00
N ILE A 402 -23.68 54.29 -38.06
CA ILE A 402 -24.62 53.77 -39.11
C ILE A 402 -24.92 52.31 -38.66
N SER A 403 -26.03 51.86 -38.07
CA SER A 403 -27.49 52.00 -38.28
C SER A 403 -28.12 51.00 -39.28
N PHE A 404 -29.00 50.11 -38.74
CA PHE A 404 -30.13 49.36 -39.35
C PHE A 404 -29.81 48.27 -40.42
N ALA A 405 -30.46 47.11 -40.53
CA ALA A 405 -31.81 46.62 -40.17
C ALA A 405 -31.87 45.05 -40.13
N PRO A 406 -33.00 44.45 -39.68
CA PRO A 406 -33.11 43.07 -39.16
C PRO A 406 -33.92 42.11 -40.09
N THR A 407 -34.64 41.12 -39.52
CA THR A 407 -35.56 40.10 -40.09
C THR A 407 -34.92 38.80 -40.62
N GLN A 408 -35.38 37.58 -40.29
CA GLN A 408 -36.76 37.10 -40.07
C GLN A 408 -36.82 35.85 -39.17
N GLN A 409 -37.89 35.79 -38.39
CA GLN A 409 -38.37 34.63 -37.62
C GLN A 409 -39.07 33.61 -38.54
N THR A 410 -39.00 32.33 -38.19
CA THR A 410 -40.14 31.41 -38.30
C THR A 410 -40.11 30.41 -37.15
N GLN A 411 -41.06 30.56 -36.22
CA GLN A 411 -41.51 29.53 -35.29
C GLN A 411 -42.40 28.53 -36.03
N PHE A 412 -42.35 27.25 -35.65
CA PHE A 412 -43.53 26.39 -35.60
C PHE A 412 -43.39 25.41 -34.43
N ASP A 413 -44.43 25.39 -33.59
CA ASP A 413 -44.56 24.63 -32.36
C ASP A 413 -45.18 23.23 -32.58
N PHE A 414 -45.06 22.44 -31.49
CA PHE A 414 -46.00 21.45 -30.93
C PHE A 414 -45.84 19.94 -31.22
N SER A 415 -45.75 19.23 -30.09
CA SER A 415 -46.42 17.98 -29.69
C SER A 415 -45.67 16.63 -29.76
N ALA A 416 -45.50 16.04 -28.58
CA ALA A 416 -45.35 14.59 -28.32
C ALA A 416 -46.70 13.85 -28.54
N PRO A 417 -46.88 12.50 -28.38
CA PRO A 417 -46.01 11.47 -27.78
C PRO A 417 -46.05 10.04 -28.45
N SER A 418 -45.49 9.03 -27.76
CA SER A 418 -45.87 7.60 -27.70
C SER A 418 -45.21 6.52 -28.62
N THR A 419 -44.56 5.55 -27.94
CA THR A 419 -44.55 4.07 -28.07
C THR A 419 -45.00 3.41 -29.38
N ASP A 420 -44.18 2.53 -29.99
CA ASP A 420 -44.28 1.05 -29.88
C ASP A 420 -43.38 0.26 -30.86
N PHE A 421 -43.23 -1.02 -30.51
CA PHE A 421 -42.41 -2.11 -31.05
C PHE A 421 -42.71 -2.63 -32.49
N ASN A 422 -41.71 -3.37 -33.01
CA ASN A 422 -41.72 -4.47 -34.01
C ASN A 422 -41.70 -4.16 -35.52
N PHE A 423 -40.67 -4.61 -36.26
CA PHE A 423 -40.63 -5.92 -36.98
C PHE A 423 -39.38 -6.04 -37.90
N MET A 424 -38.79 -7.25 -37.95
CA MET A 424 -37.86 -7.73 -39.00
C MET A 424 -38.57 -8.01 -40.34
N ALA A 425 -37.88 -7.92 -41.48
CA ALA A 425 -37.70 -9.02 -42.47
C ALA A 425 -37.04 -8.62 -43.82
N GLN A 426 -36.39 -9.62 -44.46
CA GLN A 426 -35.98 -9.83 -45.89
C GLN A 426 -34.55 -9.41 -46.31
N GLN A 427 -33.55 -10.32 -46.41
CA GLN A 427 -33.19 -11.34 -47.45
C GLN A 427 -32.54 -10.78 -48.75
N GLN A 428 -31.21 -10.93 -48.95
CA GLN A 428 -30.44 -11.96 -49.73
C GLN A 428 -30.31 -11.69 -51.26
N GLN A 429 -29.13 -11.23 -51.74
CA GLN A 429 -28.07 -11.94 -52.54
C GLN A 429 -28.31 -11.94 -54.08
N PRO A 430 -27.31 -12.10 -55.00
CA PRO A 430 -26.07 -12.88 -54.85
C PRO A 430 -24.75 -12.37 -55.51
N PHE A 431 -23.70 -13.16 -55.26
CA PHE A 431 -22.33 -13.21 -55.76
C PHE A 431 -22.16 -13.36 -57.30
N SER A 432 -21.00 -12.91 -57.81
CA SER A 432 -20.27 -13.57 -58.91
C SER A 432 -18.75 -13.46 -58.69
N MET A 433 -18.06 -14.61 -58.65
CA MET A 433 -16.60 -14.73 -58.72
C MET A 433 -16.14 -14.64 -60.17
N ASP A 434 -14.98 -14.03 -60.41
CA ASP A 434 -14.10 -14.45 -61.50
C ASP A 434 -12.63 -14.37 -61.07
N PHE A 435 -11.89 -15.44 -61.39
CA PHE A 435 -10.48 -15.67 -61.08
C PHE A 435 -9.59 -15.10 -62.19
N SER A 436 -8.68 -14.18 -61.85
CA SER A 436 -7.42 -14.00 -62.60
C SER A 436 -6.38 -13.28 -61.74
N GLN A 437 -5.32 -14.00 -61.35
CA GLN A 437 -4.10 -13.39 -60.81
C GLN A 437 -3.36 -12.60 -61.91
N PRO A 438 -2.55 -11.60 -61.52
CA PRO A 438 -1.13 -11.90 -61.35
C PRO A 438 -0.58 -11.44 -59.99
N GLN A 439 0.41 -12.19 -59.52
CA GLN A 439 1.20 -11.93 -58.32
C GLN A 439 1.89 -10.56 -58.39
N VAL A 440 1.74 -9.74 -57.34
CA VAL A 440 2.61 -8.60 -57.07
C VAL A 440 3.08 -8.73 -55.62
N ASP A 441 4.39 -8.86 -55.47
CA ASP A 441 5.11 -9.11 -54.23
C ASP A 441 4.92 -7.98 -53.20
N PHE A 442 4.58 -8.37 -51.97
CA PHE A 442 4.39 -7.48 -50.82
C PHE A 442 5.71 -6.93 -50.24
N ASN A 443 6.85 -7.23 -50.86
CA ASN A 443 8.20 -6.87 -50.39
C ASN A 443 8.68 -5.47 -50.82
N GLN A 444 7.85 -4.65 -51.47
CA GLN A 444 8.22 -3.27 -51.87
C GLN A 444 7.63 -2.16 -50.99
N MET A 445 6.85 -2.47 -49.95
CA MET A 445 6.27 -1.44 -49.07
C MET A 445 7.08 -1.16 -47.79
N LEU A 446 8.08 -2.00 -47.48
CA LEU A 446 8.92 -1.86 -46.30
C LEU A 446 10.38 -2.05 -46.72
N GLY A 447 11.03 -0.94 -47.07
CA GLY A 447 12.43 -0.93 -47.50
C GLY A 447 13.40 -1.42 -46.43
N LEU A 448 13.68 -2.72 -46.42
CA LEU A 448 14.85 -3.32 -45.78
C LEU A 448 15.76 -3.92 -46.87
N PRO A 449 17.08 -3.66 -46.84
CA PRO A 449 18.01 -4.28 -47.78
C PRO A 449 18.29 -5.74 -47.40
N SER A 450 18.26 -6.59 -48.42
CA SER A 450 18.52 -8.03 -48.37
C SER A 450 20.01 -8.38 -48.38
N ALA A 451 20.37 -9.27 -47.44
CA ALA A 451 21.36 -10.36 -47.50
C ALA A 451 22.76 -10.10 -48.10
N ASN A 452 23.79 -10.20 -47.26
CA ASN A 452 24.76 -11.30 -47.31
C ASN A 452 25.77 -11.26 -46.14
N GLN A 453 26.12 -12.46 -45.66
CA GLN A 453 27.20 -12.84 -44.74
C GLN A 453 26.88 -12.89 -43.23
N GLU A 454 26.74 -14.14 -42.75
CA GLU A 454 26.78 -14.56 -41.35
C GLU A 454 28.09 -14.12 -40.67
N PRO A 455 28.08 -13.91 -39.35
CA PRO A 455 28.49 -15.01 -38.48
C PRO A 455 27.64 -15.17 -37.20
N TYR A 456 27.47 -16.44 -36.82
CA TYR A 456 27.41 -17.00 -35.46
C TYR A 456 26.77 -16.18 -34.33
N TYR A 457 25.64 -16.66 -33.81
CA TYR A 457 25.49 -16.94 -32.37
C TYR A 457 24.43 -18.03 -32.15
N THR A 458 24.92 -19.23 -31.87
CA THR A 458 24.22 -20.34 -31.24
C THR A 458 24.03 -20.03 -29.75
N TYR A 459 22.78 -20.09 -29.26
CA TYR A 459 22.50 -20.30 -27.83
C TYR A 459 22.59 -21.80 -27.54
N PRO A 460 23.42 -22.29 -26.60
CA PRO A 460 23.31 -23.66 -26.15
C PRO A 460 22.46 -23.75 -24.88
N GLU A 461 21.40 -24.55 -24.98
CA GLU A 461 20.96 -25.42 -23.91
C GLU A 461 22.11 -26.37 -23.55
N ALA A 462 22.73 -26.19 -22.38
CA ALA A 462 23.48 -27.24 -21.66
C ALA A 462 23.90 -26.73 -20.27
N PHE A 463 23.17 -27.11 -19.23
CA PHE A 463 23.72 -27.19 -17.86
C PHE A 463 23.07 -28.36 -17.12
N GLU A 464 23.37 -29.56 -17.59
CA GLU A 464 23.55 -30.75 -16.74
C GLU A 464 25.04 -31.10 -16.81
N GLN A 465 25.61 -31.51 -15.66
CA GLN A 465 27.00 -31.90 -15.38
C GLN A 465 27.96 -30.77 -14.93
N LEU A 466 28.07 -30.60 -13.61
CA LEU A 466 29.27 -30.05 -12.97
C LEU A 466 30.07 -31.21 -12.36
N GLY A 467 31.23 -31.49 -12.95
CA GLY A 467 32.35 -32.15 -12.26
C GLY A 467 33.10 -31.15 -11.35
N PRO A 468 34.14 -31.59 -10.61
CA PRO A 468 34.81 -30.76 -9.60
C PRO A 468 35.54 -29.55 -10.21
N LEU A 469 35.54 -28.44 -9.47
CA LEU A 469 36.16 -27.16 -9.82
C LEU A 469 37.69 -27.25 -9.68
N VAL A 470 38.41 -27.08 -10.79
CA VAL A 470 39.87 -26.98 -10.84
C VAL A 470 40.24 -25.50 -10.98
N ILE A 471 41.09 -24.98 -10.08
CA ILE A 471 41.54 -23.57 -10.08
C ILE A 471 43.01 -23.51 -10.49
N LYS A 472 43.36 -22.45 -11.23
CA LYS A 472 44.70 -22.19 -11.78
C LYS A 472 45.39 -21.06 -11.00
N ASP A 473 46.63 -21.24 -10.60
CA ASP A 473 47.41 -20.20 -9.91
C ASP A 473 48.07 -19.19 -10.90
N GLN A 474 48.73 -18.17 -10.35
CA GLN A 474 49.39 -17.10 -11.12
C GLN A 474 50.66 -17.55 -11.88
N TRP A 475 51.07 -18.82 -11.75
CA TRP A 475 52.17 -19.44 -12.50
C TRP A 475 51.70 -20.58 -13.42
N GLY A 476 50.40 -20.85 -13.49
CA GLY A 476 49.78 -21.70 -14.50
C GLY A 476 49.55 -23.16 -14.11
N ASN A 477 49.69 -23.55 -12.84
CA ASN A 477 49.44 -24.91 -12.37
C ASN A 477 47.99 -25.09 -11.87
N TYR A 478 47.44 -26.30 -12.05
CA TYR A 478 46.06 -26.66 -11.72
C TYR A 478 45.99 -27.48 -10.42
N PHE A 479 45.10 -27.12 -9.50
CA PHE A 479 44.84 -27.87 -8.26
C PHE A 479 43.34 -28.11 -8.04
N GLU A 480 42.99 -29.28 -7.49
CA GLU A 480 41.65 -29.65 -7.02
C GLU A 480 41.54 -29.40 -5.50
N LEU A 481 40.44 -28.81 -5.04
CA LEU A 481 40.16 -28.58 -3.62
C LEU A 481 39.37 -29.76 -3.02
N GLU A 482 39.82 -30.29 -1.88
CA GLU A 482 39.09 -31.32 -1.12
C GLU A 482 37.98 -30.71 -0.23
N GLU A 483 36.93 -31.49 0.09
CA GLU A 483 35.68 -31.04 0.75
C GLU A 483 35.84 -30.29 2.11
N ASN A 484 37.02 -30.32 2.72
CA ASN A 484 37.30 -29.75 4.04
C ASN A 484 38.16 -28.47 4.02
N GLN A 485 38.38 -27.87 2.85
CA GLN A 485 39.20 -26.66 2.67
C GLN A 485 38.39 -25.49 2.10
N TYR A 486 38.72 -24.26 2.48
CA TYR A 486 38.19 -23.03 1.86
C TYR A 486 39.26 -21.96 1.71
N LEU A 487 39.01 -20.98 0.83
CA LEU A 487 39.99 -20.00 0.39
C LEU A 487 39.61 -18.60 0.87
N GLU A 488 40.52 -17.93 1.58
CA GLU A 488 40.33 -16.55 2.06
C GLU A 488 41.64 -15.78 1.86
N ASN A 489 41.59 -14.63 1.16
CA ASN A 489 42.77 -13.81 0.80
C ASN A 489 43.91 -14.56 0.08
N GLY A 490 43.59 -15.52 -0.79
CA GLY A 490 44.58 -16.24 -1.60
C GLY A 490 45.37 -17.33 -0.85
N GLN A 491 44.97 -17.69 0.38
CA GLN A 491 45.51 -18.82 1.14
C GLN A 491 44.42 -19.85 1.45
N ILE A 492 44.80 -21.14 1.49
CA ILE A 492 43.90 -22.28 1.72
C ILE A 492 43.89 -22.61 3.22
N PHE A 493 42.70 -22.71 3.82
CA PHE A 493 42.47 -23.05 5.22
C PHE A 493 41.74 -24.39 5.36
N GLU A 494 42.21 -25.27 6.25
CA GLU A 494 41.54 -26.54 6.64
C GLU A 494 40.66 -26.35 7.88
N LYS A 495 39.47 -26.97 7.87
CA LYS A 495 38.61 -27.01 9.07
C LYS A 495 39.25 -27.87 10.17
N TYR A 496 39.61 -27.24 11.28
CA TYR A 496 39.99 -27.92 12.51
C TYR A 496 38.78 -28.63 13.17
N GLU A 497 38.91 -29.93 13.44
CA GLU A 497 38.09 -30.68 14.40
C GLU A 497 38.74 -30.62 15.79
N GLU A 498 38.00 -30.16 16.81
CA GLU A 498 38.40 -30.28 18.22
C GLU A 498 37.83 -31.56 18.86
N PRO A 499 38.58 -32.20 19.79
CA PRO A 499 38.41 -33.60 20.18
C PRO A 499 37.24 -33.89 21.12
N GLN A 500 36.72 -35.12 21.01
CA GLN A 500 35.73 -35.71 21.92
C GLN A 500 36.31 -35.90 23.34
N TYR A 501 35.66 -35.31 24.34
CA TYR A 501 35.74 -35.75 25.72
C TYR A 501 34.49 -36.59 26.05
N GLU A 502 34.73 -37.84 26.47
CA GLU A 502 33.73 -38.77 26.98
C GLU A 502 33.16 -38.32 28.33
N GLN A 503 31.83 -38.28 28.38
CA GLN A 503 30.95 -38.77 29.44
C GLN A 503 31.52 -38.95 30.86
N GLN A 504 31.68 -37.86 31.60
CA GLN A 504 31.37 -37.81 33.03
C GLN A 504 30.67 -36.47 33.31
N ASP A 505 29.61 -36.48 34.12
CA ASP A 505 28.75 -35.34 34.54
C ASP A 505 27.42 -35.07 33.80
N TYR A 506 26.82 -36.09 33.18
CA TYR A 506 25.38 -36.09 32.87
C TYR A 506 24.52 -36.93 33.85
N ASN A 507 25.02 -37.19 35.05
CA ASN A 507 24.27 -37.83 36.14
C ASN A 507 23.88 -36.89 37.30
N ASN A 508 24.14 -35.57 37.19
CA ASN A 508 23.80 -34.62 38.26
C ASN A 508 22.69 -33.60 37.94
N TYR A 509 22.12 -33.61 36.73
CA TYR A 509 21.01 -32.70 36.39
C TYR A 509 19.61 -33.35 36.48
N ASN A 510 19.52 -34.68 36.43
CA ASN A 510 18.27 -35.42 36.64
C ASN A 510 18.04 -35.89 38.08
N GLN A 511 18.91 -35.52 39.04
CA GLN A 511 18.66 -35.66 40.48
C GLN A 511 18.11 -34.39 41.16
N ASN A 512 18.14 -33.22 40.50
CA ASN A 512 17.64 -31.96 41.10
C ASN A 512 16.23 -31.53 40.67
N GLN A 513 15.62 -32.21 39.68
CA GLN A 513 14.20 -32.04 39.35
C GLN A 513 13.30 -33.06 40.08
N ASN A 514 13.84 -34.21 40.49
CA ASN A 514 13.10 -35.19 41.29
C ASN A 514 13.11 -34.91 42.81
N ASN A 515 13.93 -33.97 43.30
CA ASN A 515 13.91 -33.53 44.71
C ASN A 515 13.04 -32.29 44.98
N LYS A 516 12.60 -31.54 43.96
CA LYS A 516 11.62 -30.45 44.14
C LYS A 516 10.17 -30.92 44.12
N ASN A 517 9.89 -32.08 43.52
CA ASN A 517 8.56 -32.69 43.55
C ASN A 517 8.30 -33.59 44.76
N LYS A 518 9.27 -33.78 45.67
CA LYS A 518 9.09 -34.45 46.97
C LYS A 518 8.98 -33.51 48.18
N PHE A 519 9.20 -32.20 48.02
CA PHE A 519 9.02 -31.23 49.11
C PHE A 519 7.67 -30.49 49.09
N ASN A 520 6.95 -30.53 47.95
CA ASN A 520 5.64 -29.86 47.79
C ASN A 520 4.42 -30.79 47.92
N GLN A 521 4.62 -32.07 48.24
CA GLN A 521 3.53 -33.02 48.53
C GLN A 521 3.30 -33.29 50.02
N ASN A 522 4.20 -32.85 50.92
CA ASN A 522 4.02 -33.02 52.37
C ASN A 522 3.38 -31.83 53.11
N ASN A 523 3.18 -30.68 52.46
CA ASN A 523 2.56 -29.50 53.09
C ASN A 523 1.13 -29.18 52.61
N LYS A 524 0.47 -30.13 51.94
CA LYS A 524 -0.94 -29.99 51.49
C LYS A 524 -1.94 -30.94 52.15
N ASN A 525 -1.53 -31.73 53.15
CA ASN A 525 -2.42 -32.68 53.83
C ASN A 525 -2.77 -32.36 55.28
N GLN A 526 -2.58 -31.12 55.75
CA GLN A 526 -3.20 -30.67 57.01
C GLN A 526 -3.64 -29.22 56.92
N GLY A 527 -4.82 -28.99 56.35
CA GLY A 527 -5.35 -27.64 56.23
C GLY A 527 -6.76 -27.49 55.69
N GLN A 528 -7.59 -28.53 55.73
CA GLN A 528 -9.04 -28.38 55.57
C GLN A 528 -9.79 -29.31 56.52
N LYS A 529 -9.96 -28.88 57.76
CA LYS A 529 -11.13 -29.21 58.58
C LYS A 529 -11.56 -27.97 59.35
N GLN A 530 -12.63 -27.37 58.81
CA GLN A 530 -13.79 -26.81 59.50
C GLN A 530 -13.58 -26.08 60.84
N GLN A 531 -13.85 -24.78 60.77
CA GLN A 531 -14.66 -24.00 61.72
C GLN A 531 -15.44 -24.86 62.71
N THR A 532 -15.23 -24.68 64.02
CA THR A 532 -16.28 -24.48 65.05
C THR A 532 -15.67 -24.37 66.44
N SER A 533 -16.39 -23.69 67.33
CA SER A 533 -16.30 -23.69 68.81
C SER A 533 -15.02 -23.11 69.44
N LEU A 534 -15.09 -21.87 69.93
CA LEU A 534 -15.52 -21.53 71.30
C LEU A 534 -14.62 -22.12 72.40
N LYS A 535 -13.86 -21.19 72.99
CA LYS A 535 -13.73 -20.98 74.43
C LYS A 535 -13.10 -22.10 75.29
N LYS A 536 -12.04 -21.63 75.97
CA LYS A 536 -11.67 -21.93 77.36
C LYS A 536 -11.06 -23.31 77.53
N ASP A 537 -9.79 -23.35 77.88
CA ASP A 537 -9.37 -23.44 79.28
C ASP A 537 -7.88 -23.06 79.40
N THR A 538 -7.31 -22.49 80.47
CA THR A 538 -7.80 -21.79 81.66
C THR A 538 -6.60 -21.09 82.32
N LYS A 539 -6.87 -19.96 83.00
CA LYS A 539 -6.23 -19.48 84.26
C LYS A 539 -4.70 -19.29 84.32
N LYS A 540 -4.28 -18.01 84.33
CA LYS A 540 -3.80 -17.28 85.54
C LYS A 540 -3.61 -15.77 85.21
N GLU A 541 -4.13 -14.92 86.11
CA GLU A 541 -3.77 -13.52 86.47
C GLU A 541 -3.52 -12.47 85.35
N THR A 542 -4.03 -11.23 85.30
CA THR A 542 -4.82 -10.32 86.15
C THR A 542 -5.44 -9.24 85.22
N LYS A 543 -6.61 -8.65 85.54
CA LYS A 543 -7.26 -7.57 84.74
C LYS A 543 -7.97 -6.54 85.62
N LYS A 544 -7.85 -5.26 85.22
CA LYS A 544 -8.91 -4.24 84.93
C LYS A 544 -8.63 -2.86 85.56
N LYS A 545 -8.39 -1.84 84.72
CA LYS A 545 -9.25 -0.67 84.43
C LYS A 545 -8.47 0.33 83.55
N GLU A 546 -9.20 1.01 82.66
CA GLU A 546 -8.74 2.03 81.70
C GLU A 546 -8.12 3.28 82.38
N VAL A 547 -7.33 4.10 81.65
CA VAL A 547 -7.33 5.60 81.64
C VAL A 547 -6.22 6.15 80.69
N LYS A 548 -6.50 7.36 80.16
CA LYS A 548 -5.73 8.37 79.38
C LYS A 548 -4.27 8.71 79.85
N PRO A 549 -3.47 9.52 79.10
CA PRO A 549 -1.99 9.50 79.09
C PRO A 549 -1.31 10.41 80.14
N PRO A 550 -0.01 10.20 80.45
CA PRO A 550 0.98 11.30 80.39
C PRO A 550 2.44 10.88 80.01
N GLN A 551 3.25 11.90 79.65
CA GLN A 551 4.71 11.93 79.41
C GLN A 551 5.54 11.73 80.72
N PRO A 552 6.84 12.13 80.78
CA PRO A 552 8.11 11.50 80.36
C PRO A 552 8.98 11.11 81.62
N ILE A 553 10.22 10.60 81.48
CA ILE A 553 11.40 10.67 82.41
C ILE A 553 12.46 9.68 81.85
N LYS A 554 13.48 10.10 81.09
CA LYS A 554 14.76 10.81 81.35
C LYS A 554 15.97 9.86 81.33
N PRO A 555 17.04 10.20 80.58
CA PRO A 555 18.18 9.33 80.32
C PRO A 555 19.35 9.62 81.26
N ARG A 556 20.08 8.59 81.66
CA ARG A 556 21.46 8.71 82.16
C ARG A 556 22.31 7.74 81.35
N VAL A 557 23.47 8.22 80.91
CA VAL A 557 24.38 7.64 79.90
C VAL A 557 24.03 8.05 78.46
N PHE A 558 24.01 9.35 78.17
CA PHE A 558 24.19 9.91 76.81
C PHE A 558 24.62 11.39 76.85
N LYS A 559 25.56 11.76 77.75
CA LYS A 559 25.96 13.17 77.96
C LYS A 559 27.45 13.45 77.77
N ARG A 560 28.25 12.46 77.38
CA ARG A 560 29.66 12.65 77.01
C ARG A 560 29.91 12.53 75.50
N GLU A 561 29.14 11.71 74.79
CA GLU A 561 29.25 11.58 73.32
C GLU A 561 28.54 12.70 72.55
N LEU A 562 27.40 13.21 73.06
CA LEU A 562 26.67 14.34 72.47
C LEU A 562 27.45 15.67 72.48
N LYS A 563 28.35 15.88 73.46
CA LYS A 563 29.18 17.10 73.53
C LYS A 563 30.37 17.07 72.57
N ALA A 564 30.91 15.88 72.29
CA ALA A 564 31.99 15.71 71.32
C ALA A 564 31.48 15.82 69.87
N GLN A 565 30.25 15.37 69.61
CA GLN A 565 29.63 15.51 68.29
C GLN A 565 29.14 16.95 68.01
N GLN A 566 28.59 17.64 69.01
CA GLN A 566 28.16 19.05 68.87
C GLN A 566 29.32 20.02 68.63
N GLN A 567 30.48 19.82 69.27
CA GLN A 567 31.66 20.67 69.03
C GLN A 567 32.25 20.46 67.63
N THR A 568 32.11 19.26 67.06
CA THR A 568 32.59 18.95 65.70
C THR A 568 31.64 19.49 64.62
N GLU A 569 30.34 19.55 64.91
CA GLU A 569 29.32 20.15 64.03
C GLU A 569 29.35 21.69 64.07
N GLU A 570 29.59 22.30 65.22
CA GLU A 570 29.75 23.77 65.33
C GLU A 570 31.01 24.27 64.62
N GLN A 571 32.11 23.52 64.66
CA GLN A 571 33.34 23.85 63.91
C GLN A 571 33.14 23.70 62.39
N LYS A 572 32.43 22.66 61.93
CA LYS A 572 32.06 22.51 60.51
C LYS A 572 31.07 23.57 60.04
N GLN A 573 30.15 24.02 60.89
CA GLN A 573 29.23 25.12 60.55
C GLN A 573 29.94 26.48 60.51
N GLN A 574 30.96 26.71 61.35
CA GLN A 574 31.76 27.95 61.30
C GLN A 574 32.70 27.99 60.09
N GLU A 575 33.25 26.85 59.66
CA GLU A 575 34.00 26.75 58.39
C GLU A 575 33.09 26.95 57.17
N LEU A 576 31.88 26.37 57.15
CA LEU A 576 30.90 26.61 56.08
C LEU A 576 30.45 28.08 56.02
N MET A 577 30.25 28.73 57.17
CA MET A 577 29.89 30.16 57.25
C MET A 577 31.04 31.10 56.86
N GLY A 578 32.30 30.65 56.96
CA GLY A 578 33.47 31.37 56.48
C GLY A 578 33.63 31.29 54.96
N VAL A 579 33.30 30.15 54.35
CA VAL A 579 33.33 29.96 52.89
C VAL A 579 32.19 30.70 52.19
N VAL A 580 31.01 30.79 52.82
CA VAL A 580 29.86 31.56 52.29
C VAL A 580 30.08 33.09 52.36
N LYS A 581 31.02 33.58 53.17
CA LYS A 581 31.33 35.02 53.28
C LYS A 581 32.39 35.54 52.30
N LYS A 582 32.91 34.69 51.40
CA LYS A 582 33.92 35.06 50.39
C LYS A 582 33.49 34.81 48.93
N GLN A 583 32.19 34.78 48.67
CA GLN A 583 31.68 35.02 47.32
C GLN A 583 31.20 36.47 47.24
N GLU A 584 31.93 37.27 46.48
CA GLU A 584 31.59 38.65 46.20
C GLU A 584 30.14 38.74 45.69
N ARG A 585 29.35 39.58 46.34
CA ARG A 585 28.01 39.94 45.90
C ARG A 585 28.11 40.54 44.51
N PHE A 586 27.72 39.79 43.48
CA PHE A 586 27.31 40.39 42.22
C PHE A 586 26.20 41.41 42.54
N PRO A 587 26.33 42.68 42.13
CA PRO A 587 25.39 43.72 42.52
C PRO A 587 24.01 43.40 41.93
N ILE A 588 23.05 43.15 42.82
CA ILE A 588 21.64 42.84 42.52
C ILE A 588 21.02 43.93 41.63
N SER A 589 21.48 45.18 41.74
CA SER A 589 21.07 46.28 40.86
C SER A 589 21.48 46.10 39.39
N LYS A 590 22.69 45.55 39.12
CA LYS A 590 23.12 45.25 37.74
C LYS A 590 22.42 44.02 37.18
N LEU A 591 22.00 43.08 38.02
CA LEU A 591 21.16 41.95 37.62
C LEU A 591 19.74 42.42 37.27
N GLN A 592 19.15 43.30 38.08
CA GLN A 592 17.83 43.92 37.80
C GLN A 592 17.86 44.85 36.58
N GLU A 593 18.97 45.56 36.35
CA GLU A 593 19.18 46.35 35.13
C GLU A 593 19.41 45.47 33.90
N LYS A 594 20.19 44.38 34.03
CA LYS A 594 20.32 43.37 32.96
C LYS A 594 19.00 42.68 32.68
N GLU A 595 18.22 42.37 33.70
CA GLU A 595 16.90 41.74 33.59
C GLU A 595 15.91 42.70 32.94
N LYS A 596 15.91 44.00 33.29
CA LYS A 596 15.15 45.04 32.57
C LYS A 596 15.64 45.26 31.14
N GLN A 597 16.94 45.20 30.88
CA GLN A 597 17.50 45.32 29.53
C GLN A 597 17.20 44.08 28.69
N LEU A 598 17.21 42.88 29.29
CA LEU A 598 16.76 41.63 28.68
C LEU A 598 15.26 41.66 28.44
N LEU A 599 14.45 42.13 29.37
CA LEU A 599 13.00 42.32 29.20
C LEU A 599 12.69 43.37 28.12
N GLN A 600 13.46 44.47 28.05
CA GLN A 600 13.32 45.46 26.98
C GLN A 600 13.83 44.96 25.62
N GLN A 601 14.85 44.10 25.60
CA GLN A 601 15.33 43.42 24.39
C GLN A 601 14.32 42.35 23.95
N LEU A 602 13.79 41.55 24.88
CA LEU A 602 12.72 40.59 24.66
C LEU A 602 11.46 41.31 24.15
N ASP A 603 11.05 42.45 24.73
CA ASP A 603 9.96 43.29 24.22
C ASP A 603 10.24 43.82 22.80
N LYS A 604 11.50 44.04 22.44
CA LYS A 604 11.93 44.45 21.09
C LYS A 604 11.87 43.29 20.10
N TYR A 605 12.16 42.06 20.54
CA TYR A 605 12.01 40.83 19.75
C TYR A 605 10.56 40.32 19.68
N HIS A 606 9.76 40.53 20.73
CA HIS A 606 8.33 40.20 20.81
C HIS A 606 7.48 40.98 19.80
N ARG A 607 7.93 42.17 19.38
CA ARG A 607 7.19 43.04 18.46
C ARG A 607 7.30 42.67 16.98
N VAL A 608 8.09 41.68 16.58
CA VAL A 608 8.39 41.49 15.16
C VAL A 608 7.42 40.55 14.42
N ASN A 609 6.55 39.74 15.07
CA ASN A 609 5.57 38.93 14.31
C ASN A 609 4.29 38.44 15.05
N VAL A 610 3.95 38.96 16.24
CA VAL A 610 2.82 38.43 17.05
C VAL A 610 1.46 39.09 16.75
N GLU A 611 1.36 40.02 15.79
CA GLU A 611 0.10 40.76 15.59
C GLU A 611 -1.03 39.93 14.94
N LYS A 612 -0.71 38.89 14.17
CA LYS A 612 -1.70 38.11 13.41
C LYS A 612 -1.77 36.66 13.89
N GLU A 613 -2.96 36.28 14.38
CA GLU A 613 -3.27 34.91 14.79
C GLU A 613 -3.09 33.94 13.61
N GLN A 614 -2.44 32.79 13.86
CA GLN A 614 -2.27 31.73 12.86
C GLN A 614 -3.42 30.72 12.97
N ILE A 615 -4.01 30.33 11.83
CA ILE A 615 -5.05 29.30 11.74
C ILE A 615 -4.61 28.24 10.71
N ASN A 616 -4.78 26.96 11.05
CA ASN A 616 -4.57 25.88 10.10
C ASN A 616 -5.91 25.45 9.49
N LEU A 617 -6.00 25.53 8.16
CA LEU A 617 -7.21 25.31 7.38
C LEU A 617 -7.02 24.11 6.45
N VAL A 618 -7.91 23.12 6.51
CA VAL A 618 -7.92 21.99 5.57
C VAL A 618 -9.08 22.06 4.60
N PHE A 619 -8.81 21.80 3.34
CA PHE A 619 -9.83 21.63 2.30
C PHE A 619 -10.14 20.14 2.12
N ILE A 620 -11.41 19.77 2.32
CA ILE A 620 -11.90 18.40 2.19
C ILE A 620 -13.10 18.33 1.25
N GLY A 621 -13.34 17.18 0.63
CA GLY A 621 -14.46 16.97 -0.28
C GLY A 621 -14.21 15.83 -1.27
N HIS A 622 -15.25 15.46 -2.02
CA HIS A 622 -15.21 14.40 -3.03
C HIS A 622 -14.14 14.64 -4.10
N VAL A 623 -13.73 13.58 -4.81
CA VAL A 623 -12.97 13.70 -6.06
C VAL A 623 -13.73 14.61 -7.02
N ASP A 624 -12.99 15.43 -7.77
CA ASP A 624 -13.51 16.42 -8.72
C ASP A 624 -14.33 17.58 -8.14
N ALA A 625 -14.48 17.69 -6.81
CA ALA A 625 -15.15 18.86 -6.20
C ALA A 625 -14.41 20.20 -6.40
N GLY A 626 -13.16 20.16 -6.90
CA GLY A 626 -12.35 21.36 -7.18
C GLY A 626 -11.55 21.88 -5.98
N LYS A 627 -11.07 20.99 -5.10
CA LYS A 627 -10.31 21.34 -3.89
C LYS A 627 -9.00 22.06 -4.23
N SER A 628 -8.13 21.41 -4.99
CA SER A 628 -6.82 21.92 -5.39
C SER A 628 -6.93 23.14 -6.29
N THR A 629 -7.97 23.18 -7.13
CA THR A 629 -8.31 24.36 -7.95
C THR A 629 -8.63 25.57 -7.06
N LEU A 630 -9.46 25.39 -6.02
CA LEU A 630 -9.75 26.44 -5.06
C LEU A 630 -8.50 26.84 -4.27
N SER A 631 -7.70 25.86 -3.83
CA SER A 631 -6.44 26.11 -3.13
C SER A 631 -5.49 26.99 -3.95
N GLY A 632 -5.24 26.62 -5.21
CA GLY A 632 -4.41 27.43 -6.11
C GLY A 632 -5.00 28.81 -6.38
N ARG A 633 -6.32 28.90 -6.54
CA ARG A 633 -6.99 30.20 -6.74
C ARG A 633 -6.82 31.12 -5.54
N VAL A 634 -6.94 30.59 -4.32
CA VAL A 634 -6.69 31.35 -3.09
C VAL A 634 -5.28 31.94 -3.08
N LEU A 635 -4.26 31.16 -3.46
CA LEU A 635 -2.87 31.60 -3.49
C LEU A 635 -2.61 32.70 -4.53
N VAL A 636 -3.28 32.61 -5.69
CA VAL A 636 -3.21 33.63 -6.73
C VAL A 636 -3.90 34.92 -6.28
N ASP A 637 -5.10 34.83 -5.71
CA ASP A 637 -5.85 36.01 -5.24
C ASP A 637 -5.14 36.71 -4.05
N THR A 638 -4.43 35.96 -3.21
CA THR A 638 -3.59 36.53 -2.12
C THR A 638 -2.22 37.01 -2.59
N LYS A 639 -1.88 36.86 -3.87
CA LYS A 639 -0.59 37.24 -4.47
C LYS A 639 0.62 36.53 -3.85
N GLU A 640 0.43 35.31 -3.35
CA GLU A 640 1.55 34.45 -2.92
C GLU A 640 2.18 33.74 -4.13
N ILE A 641 1.43 33.63 -5.24
CA ILE A 641 1.91 33.15 -6.54
C ILE A 641 1.89 34.31 -7.53
N ASP A 642 3.03 34.56 -8.17
CA ASP A 642 3.17 35.59 -9.20
C ASP A 642 2.43 35.21 -10.49
N GLU A 643 1.95 36.22 -11.24
CA GLU A 643 1.30 35.99 -12.54
C GLU A 643 2.22 35.27 -13.54
N LYS A 644 3.54 35.44 -13.42
CA LYS A 644 4.53 34.76 -14.26
C LYS A 644 4.55 33.25 -14.00
N THR A 645 4.60 32.82 -12.74
CA THR A 645 4.61 31.39 -12.41
C THR A 645 3.27 30.75 -12.75
N LEU A 646 2.16 31.48 -12.61
CA LEU A 646 0.85 31.02 -13.08
C LEU A 646 0.82 30.78 -14.60
N SER A 647 1.41 31.68 -15.40
CA SER A 647 1.50 31.50 -16.86
C SER A 647 2.37 30.30 -17.27
N GLN A 648 3.39 29.98 -16.47
CA GLN A 648 4.20 28.77 -16.66
C GLN A 648 3.35 27.53 -16.40
N PHE A 649 2.60 27.48 -15.31
CA PHE A 649 1.68 26.36 -15.03
C PHE A 649 0.60 26.20 -16.10
N GLU A 650 0.09 27.31 -16.66
CA GLU A 650 -0.85 27.25 -17.78
C GLU A 650 -0.21 26.63 -19.03
N THR A 651 1.04 26.98 -19.33
CA THR A 651 1.79 26.43 -20.47
C THR A 651 2.10 24.95 -20.28
N GLU A 652 2.52 24.54 -19.08
CA GLU A 652 2.76 23.14 -18.70
C GLU A 652 1.48 22.30 -18.77
N ALA A 653 0.37 22.83 -18.24
CA ALA A 653 -0.93 22.17 -18.29
C ALA A 653 -1.42 22.02 -19.74
N LYS A 654 -1.21 23.04 -20.59
CA LYS A 654 -1.48 22.97 -22.04
C LYS A 654 -0.64 21.91 -22.75
N ALA A 655 0.66 21.83 -22.45
CA ALA A 655 1.55 20.83 -23.02
C ALA A 655 1.09 19.39 -22.72
N GLN A 656 0.41 19.17 -21.59
CA GLN A 656 -0.16 17.88 -21.20
C GLN A 656 -1.64 17.69 -21.60
N ASN A 657 -2.20 18.55 -22.46
CA ASN A 657 -3.62 18.54 -22.86
C ASN A 657 -4.60 18.64 -21.68
N ARG A 658 -4.24 19.41 -20.64
CA ARG A 658 -4.99 19.58 -19.38
C ARG A 658 -5.19 21.04 -19.01
N GLU A 659 -5.59 21.86 -19.98
CA GLU A 659 -5.66 23.31 -19.86
C GLU A 659 -6.49 23.81 -18.65
N GLY A 660 -7.48 23.04 -18.19
CA GLY A 660 -8.34 23.43 -17.06
C GLY A 660 -7.72 23.25 -15.66
N TRP A 661 -6.51 22.69 -15.53
CA TRP A 661 -5.95 22.27 -14.23
C TRP A 661 -4.79 23.13 -13.73
N PHE A 662 -4.47 24.22 -14.42
CA PHE A 662 -3.34 25.09 -14.09
C PHE A 662 -3.36 25.63 -12.65
N PHE A 663 -4.52 25.88 -12.05
CA PHE A 663 -4.60 26.26 -10.63
C PHE A 663 -4.25 25.10 -9.68
N ALA A 664 -4.56 23.85 -10.03
CA ALA A 664 -4.22 22.70 -9.19
C ALA A 664 -2.71 22.46 -9.13
N TYR A 665 -1.97 22.78 -10.20
CA TYR A 665 -0.51 22.61 -10.30
C TYR A 665 0.26 23.47 -9.29
N ALA A 666 -0.38 24.50 -8.73
CA ALA A 666 0.16 25.28 -7.62
C ALA A 666 0.33 24.47 -6.32
N MET A 667 -0.54 23.48 -6.09
CA MET A 667 -0.50 22.62 -4.90
C MET A 667 0.10 21.24 -5.22
N ASP A 668 -0.19 20.70 -6.39
CA ASP A 668 0.31 19.40 -6.86
C ASP A 668 1.74 19.58 -7.41
N ILE A 669 2.73 19.54 -6.51
CA ILE A 669 4.15 19.73 -6.86
C ILE A 669 4.73 18.47 -7.50
N SER A 670 4.26 17.29 -7.11
CA SER A 670 4.83 16.03 -7.61
C SER A 670 4.40 15.73 -9.05
N GLU A 671 5.33 15.21 -9.85
CA GLU A 671 5.06 14.85 -11.24
C GLU A 671 3.99 13.75 -11.34
N ASP A 672 3.95 12.83 -10.38
CA ASP A 672 2.94 11.78 -10.27
C ASP A 672 1.52 12.34 -10.05
N GLU A 673 1.38 13.36 -9.22
CA GLU A 673 0.09 14.03 -8.98
C GLU A 673 -0.36 14.80 -10.23
N ARG A 674 0.57 15.52 -10.87
CA ARG A 674 0.33 16.23 -12.13
C ARG A 674 -0.08 15.27 -13.25
N ALA A 675 0.58 14.10 -13.35
CA ALA A 675 0.28 13.07 -14.35
C ALA A 675 -1.05 12.35 -14.08
N LYS A 676 -1.40 12.09 -12.82
CA LYS A 676 -2.69 11.45 -12.46
C LYS A 676 -3.87 12.41 -12.41
N GLY A 677 -3.62 13.72 -12.23
CA GLY A 677 -4.68 14.72 -12.04
C GLY A 677 -5.39 14.61 -10.69
N LYS A 678 -4.73 14.02 -9.70
CA LYS A 678 -5.33 13.74 -8.39
C LYS A 678 -4.26 13.92 -7.33
N THR A 679 -4.54 14.77 -6.36
CA THR A 679 -3.74 14.95 -5.15
C THR A 679 -3.65 13.63 -4.38
N VAL A 680 -2.41 13.20 -4.11
CA VAL A 680 -2.06 11.96 -3.42
C VAL A 680 -1.61 12.28 -2.00
N GLU A 681 -0.73 13.27 -1.86
CA GLU A 681 -0.20 13.78 -0.61
C GLU A 681 -0.92 15.06 -0.18
N THR A 682 -0.76 15.47 1.08
CA THR A 682 -1.39 16.72 1.54
C THR A 682 -0.46 17.89 1.24
N GLY A 683 -0.79 18.67 0.21
CA GLY A 683 -0.08 19.90 -0.12
C GLY A 683 -0.20 20.93 1.00
N LYS A 684 0.88 21.68 1.24
CA LYS A 684 0.93 22.75 2.26
C LYS A 684 1.25 24.07 1.59
N ALA A 685 0.45 25.09 1.85
CA ALA A 685 0.72 26.44 1.40
C ALA A 685 0.40 27.46 2.49
N PHE A 686 0.93 28.66 2.34
CA PHE A 686 0.79 29.73 3.33
C PHE A 686 0.26 30.97 2.65
N PHE A 687 -0.72 31.62 3.28
CA PHE A 687 -1.23 32.89 2.82
C PHE A 687 -1.60 33.78 4.00
N GLU A 688 -1.58 35.09 3.77
CA GLU A 688 -1.88 36.08 4.79
C GLU A 688 -3.09 36.91 4.39
N LEU A 689 -4.03 37.08 5.33
CA LEU A 689 -5.11 38.06 5.24
C LEU A 689 -4.82 39.25 6.16
N ASN A 690 -5.72 40.24 6.14
CA ASN A 690 -5.55 41.49 6.88
C ASN A 690 -5.30 41.26 8.38
N ASN A 691 -6.06 40.38 9.02
CA ASN A 691 -6.02 40.18 10.48
C ASN A 691 -5.32 38.89 10.89
N ARG A 692 -5.11 37.93 9.97
CA ARG A 692 -4.73 36.55 10.32
C ARG A 692 -3.82 35.90 9.28
N ARG A 693 -3.01 34.94 9.74
CA ARG A 693 -2.16 34.10 8.91
C ARG A 693 -2.80 32.72 8.78
N PHE A 694 -2.75 32.13 7.59
CA PHE A 694 -3.35 30.83 7.32
C PHE A 694 -2.30 29.85 6.79
N THR A 695 -2.30 28.65 7.36
CA THR A 695 -1.71 27.47 6.72
C THR A 695 -2.82 26.73 6.00
N LEU A 696 -2.75 26.67 4.67
CA LEU A 696 -3.64 25.88 3.85
C LEU A 696 -3.11 24.45 3.70
N LEU A 697 -3.97 23.48 3.95
CA LEU A 697 -3.72 22.06 3.78
C LEU A 697 -4.69 21.53 2.74
N ASP A 698 -4.17 21.17 1.56
CA ASP A 698 -4.99 20.60 0.49
C ASP A 698 -5.04 19.08 0.65
N ALA A 699 -6.21 18.55 1.05
CA ALA A 699 -6.33 17.13 1.35
C ALA A 699 -6.79 16.33 0.13
N PRO A 700 -6.25 15.10 -0.05
CA PRO A 700 -6.60 14.28 -1.19
C PRO A 700 -8.08 13.87 -1.16
N GLY A 701 -8.68 13.83 -2.35
CA GLY A 701 -10.08 13.45 -2.50
C GLY A 701 -10.32 11.95 -2.54
N HIS A 702 -9.34 11.13 -2.95
CA HIS A 702 -9.58 9.74 -3.32
C HIS A 702 -9.62 8.78 -2.12
N LYS A 703 -10.40 7.69 -2.20
CA LYS A 703 -10.61 6.73 -1.08
C LYS A 703 -9.31 6.09 -0.59
N ASN A 704 -8.39 5.83 -1.52
CA ASN A 704 -7.11 5.19 -1.20
C ASN A 704 -6.16 6.12 -0.41
N TYR A 705 -6.40 7.44 -0.44
CA TYR A 705 -5.51 8.44 0.15
C TYR A 705 -6.09 9.09 1.41
N VAL A 706 -7.17 8.53 1.97
CA VAL A 706 -7.73 9.01 3.23
C VAL A 706 -6.74 8.98 4.40
N PRO A 707 -5.76 8.05 4.50
CA PRO A 707 -4.69 8.16 5.49
C PRO A 707 -3.91 9.48 5.44
N ASN A 708 -3.67 10.01 4.24
CA ASN A 708 -3.00 11.29 4.04
C ASN A 708 -3.94 12.44 4.42
N MET A 709 -5.22 12.35 4.05
CA MET A 709 -6.26 13.30 4.50
C MET A 709 -6.35 13.37 6.04
N ILE A 710 -6.27 12.24 6.75
CA ILE A 710 -6.25 12.20 8.22
C ILE A 710 -5.04 12.97 8.76
N ALA A 711 -3.87 12.80 8.15
CA ALA A 711 -2.66 13.52 8.56
C ALA A 711 -2.79 15.04 8.38
N GLY A 712 -3.40 15.51 7.29
CA GLY A 712 -3.72 16.93 7.09
C GLY A 712 -4.76 17.44 8.09
N ALA A 713 -5.83 16.69 8.27
CA ALA A 713 -6.90 17.03 9.21
C ALA A 713 -6.44 17.12 10.67
N CYS A 714 -5.50 16.26 11.10
CA CYS A 714 -4.89 16.32 12.44
C CYS A 714 -4.18 17.66 12.72
N GLN A 715 -3.63 18.32 11.69
CA GLN A 715 -2.95 19.61 11.86
C GLN A 715 -3.93 20.79 11.90
N SER A 716 -5.19 20.57 11.54
CA SER A 716 -6.14 21.63 11.23
C SER A 716 -6.98 22.06 12.41
N ASP A 717 -7.22 23.36 12.51
CA ASP A 717 -8.14 23.93 13.51
C ASP A 717 -9.54 24.16 12.91
N MET A 718 -9.59 24.37 11.59
CA MET A 718 -10.79 24.59 10.80
C MET A 718 -10.77 23.74 9.53
N ALA A 719 -11.95 23.32 9.07
CA ALA A 719 -12.11 22.62 7.80
C ALA A 719 -13.09 23.37 6.88
N CYS A 720 -12.77 23.40 5.58
CA CYS A 720 -13.71 23.77 4.52
C CYS A 720 -14.10 22.52 3.73
N LEU A 721 -15.39 22.20 3.73
CA LEU A 721 -16.00 21.17 2.93
C LEU A 721 -16.38 21.73 1.56
N ILE A 722 -15.70 21.27 0.53
CA ILE A 722 -15.92 21.68 -0.85
C ILE A 722 -16.86 20.67 -1.50
N ILE A 723 -17.99 21.19 -2.01
CA ILE A 723 -19.09 20.43 -2.58
C ILE A 723 -19.30 20.91 -4.01
N SER A 724 -19.33 20.01 -4.99
CA SER A 724 -19.67 20.39 -6.36
C SER A 724 -21.16 20.68 -6.50
N SER A 725 -21.53 21.75 -7.19
CA SER A 725 -22.93 22.02 -7.54
C SER A 725 -23.43 21.24 -8.76
N LYS A 726 -22.51 20.72 -9.58
CA LYS A 726 -22.82 20.03 -10.84
C LYS A 726 -23.69 18.79 -10.59
N PRO A 727 -24.76 18.58 -11.38
CA PRO A 727 -25.58 17.36 -11.28
C PRO A 727 -24.75 16.10 -11.52
N GLY A 728 -24.95 15.08 -10.69
CA GLY A 728 -24.21 13.81 -10.71
C GLY A 728 -23.01 13.81 -9.74
N GLU A 729 -22.22 14.88 -9.70
CA GLU A 729 -21.03 14.97 -8.81
C GLU A 729 -21.42 15.20 -7.34
N PHE A 730 -22.49 15.96 -7.09
CA PHE A 730 -23.02 16.14 -5.74
C PHE A 730 -23.57 14.81 -5.20
N GLU A 731 -24.40 14.15 -6.00
CA GLU A 731 -25.08 12.92 -5.64
C GLU A 731 -24.06 11.79 -5.36
N SER A 732 -23.04 11.62 -6.22
CA SER A 732 -21.96 10.63 -6.00
C SER A 732 -21.16 10.86 -4.73
N GLY A 733 -20.99 12.13 -4.32
CA GLY A 733 -20.30 12.50 -3.09
C GLY A 733 -21.10 12.17 -1.82
N PHE A 734 -22.44 12.14 -1.91
CA PHE A 734 -23.34 11.93 -0.78
C PHE A 734 -23.90 10.50 -0.67
N GLU A 735 -23.81 9.70 -1.75
CA GLU A 735 -24.22 8.31 -1.76
C GLU A 735 -23.46 7.41 -0.75
N LYS A 736 -23.97 6.19 -0.52
CA LYS A 736 -23.33 5.25 0.41
C LYS A 736 -21.95 4.82 -0.12
N GLY A 737 -20.90 5.28 0.55
CA GLY A 737 -19.52 5.14 0.10
C GLY A 737 -18.98 6.39 -0.62
N GLY A 738 -19.72 7.50 -0.63
CA GLY A 738 -19.22 8.81 -1.00
C GLY A 738 -18.16 9.32 -0.01
N GLN A 739 -17.21 10.10 -0.52
CA GLN A 739 -16.09 10.60 0.30
C GLN A 739 -16.50 11.80 1.15
N THR A 740 -17.48 12.59 0.71
CA THR A 740 -17.96 13.77 1.46
C THR A 740 -18.44 13.35 2.84
N THR A 741 -19.19 12.25 2.93
CA THR A 741 -19.70 11.75 4.21
C THR A 741 -18.58 11.22 5.12
N GLU A 742 -17.63 10.47 4.56
CA GLU A 742 -16.49 9.93 5.30
C GLU A 742 -15.58 11.05 5.83
N HIS A 743 -15.25 12.03 4.98
CA HIS A 743 -14.35 13.13 5.33
C HIS A 743 -14.93 13.98 6.47
N VAL A 744 -16.21 14.33 6.41
CA VAL A 744 -16.85 15.12 7.47
C VAL A 744 -16.86 14.37 8.81
N GLN A 745 -17.14 13.07 8.80
CA GLN A 745 -17.12 12.26 10.01
C GLN A 745 -15.70 12.16 10.60
N LEU A 746 -14.68 12.03 9.75
CA LEU A 746 -13.28 12.03 10.18
C LEU A 746 -12.85 13.39 10.75
N ILE A 747 -13.23 14.51 10.12
CA ILE A 747 -12.95 15.86 10.64
C ILE A 747 -13.54 16.04 12.04
N LYS A 748 -14.79 15.59 12.26
CA LYS A 748 -15.38 15.61 13.60
C LYS A 748 -14.63 14.73 14.59
N ALA A 749 -14.27 13.52 14.17
CA ALA A 749 -13.54 12.56 15.01
C ALA A 749 -12.16 13.08 15.44
N LEU A 750 -11.46 13.76 14.54
CA LEU A 750 -10.14 14.35 14.80
C LEU A 750 -10.23 15.61 15.65
N GLY A 751 -11.42 16.20 15.76
CA GLY A 751 -11.68 17.25 16.73
C GLY A 751 -11.81 18.66 16.21
N VAL A 752 -11.87 18.81 14.89
CA VAL A 752 -12.09 20.10 14.25
C VAL A 752 -13.48 20.60 14.64
N SER A 753 -13.52 21.76 15.27
CA SER A 753 -14.75 22.29 15.89
C SER A 753 -15.60 23.10 14.91
N LYS A 754 -14.96 23.79 13.96
CA LYS A 754 -15.61 24.66 12.97
C LYS A 754 -15.48 24.08 11.56
N LEU A 755 -16.61 24.02 10.85
CA LEU A 755 -16.72 23.54 9.49
C LEU A 755 -17.40 24.61 8.63
N CYS A 756 -16.80 24.98 7.52
CA CYS A 756 -17.41 25.81 6.47
C CYS A 756 -17.81 24.92 5.29
N CYS A 757 -18.97 25.14 4.68
CA CYS A 757 -19.36 24.46 3.44
C CYS A 757 -19.25 25.42 2.26
N VAL A 758 -18.48 25.02 1.26
CA VAL A 758 -18.18 25.80 0.07
C VAL A 758 -18.78 25.06 -1.12
N VAL A 759 -19.79 25.65 -1.75
CA VAL A 759 -20.46 25.08 -2.93
C VAL A 759 -19.75 25.59 -4.18
N SER A 760 -18.92 24.75 -4.78
CA SER A 760 -18.08 25.04 -5.93
C SER A 760 -18.79 24.75 -7.27
N LYS A 761 -18.19 25.19 -8.36
CA LYS A 761 -18.65 25.04 -9.75
C LYS A 761 -20.02 25.67 -10.04
N MET A 762 -20.36 26.78 -9.39
CA MET A 762 -21.65 27.45 -9.60
C MET A 762 -21.83 28.01 -11.02
N ASP A 763 -20.73 28.22 -11.74
CA ASP A 763 -20.68 28.55 -13.17
C ASP A 763 -21.40 27.52 -14.03
N THR A 764 -21.26 26.22 -13.73
CA THR A 764 -21.86 25.13 -14.52
C THR A 764 -23.39 25.11 -14.50
N ASN A 765 -24.00 25.74 -13.50
CA ASN A 765 -25.44 25.84 -13.33
C ASN A 765 -25.93 27.30 -13.43
N GLU A 766 -25.16 28.18 -14.10
CA GLU A 766 -25.49 29.60 -14.29
C GLU A 766 -25.88 30.31 -12.98
N TRP A 767 -25.23 29.98 -11.87
CA TRP A 767 -25.50 30.55 -10.54
C TRP A 767 -26.97 30.38 -10.06
N SER A 768 -27.61 29.26 -10.41
CA SER A 768 -28.98 28.92 -9.98
C SER A 768 -29.16 28.89 -8.44
N GLU A 769 -30.11 29.69 -7.95
CA GLU A 769 -30.49 29.74 -6.53
C GLU A 769 -31.15 28.45 -6.06
N ASP A 770 -31.98 27.84 -6.92
CA ASP A 770 -32.75 26.63 -6.59
C ASP A 770 -31.82 25.44 -6.33
N ARG A 771 -30.76 25.29 -7.15
CA ARG A 771 -29.76 24.22 -6.95
C ARG A 771 -28.97 24.43 -5.65
N PHE A 772 -28.59 25.68 -5.34
CA PHE A 772 -27.91 25.99 -4.09
C PHE A 772 -28.79 25.67 -2.87
N LYS A 773 -30.05 26.10 -2.88
CA LYS A 773 -31.03 25.81 -1.81
C LYS A 773 -31.30 24.32 -1.67
N GLN A 774 -31.32 23.56 -2.77
CA GLN A 774 -31.45 22.10 -2.73
C GLN A 774 -30.27 21.46 -1.98
N ILE A 775 -29.03 21.86 -2.31
CA ILE A 775 -27.81 21.35 -1.65
C ILE A 775 -27.81 21.73 -0.17
N GLU A 776 -28.12 22.98 0.17
CA GLU A 776 -28.22 23.44 1.57
C GLU A 776 -29.29 22.63 2.33
N GLY A 777 -30.45 22.41 1.71
CA GLY A 777 -31.57 21.68 2.30
C GLY A 777 -31.27 20.21 2.62
N ILE A 778 -30.38 19.56 1.85
CA ILE A 778 -29.93 18.18 2.10
C ILE A 778 -28.79 18.15 3.13
N MET A 779 -27.80 19.04 2.96
CA MET A 779 -26.58 19.02 3.77
C MET A 779 -26.79 19.51 5.20
N LYS A 780 -27.57 20.57 5.40
CA LYS A 780 -27.74 21.19 6.72
C LYS A 780 -28.36 20.25 7.75
N PRO A 781 -29.46 19.50 7.45
CA PRO A 781 -29.98 18.49 8.37
C PRO A 781 -28.99 17.33 8.62
N TRP A 782 -28.26 16.90 7.58
CA TRP A 782 -27.30 15.80 7.72
C TRP A 782 -26.10 16.18 8.60
N LEU A 783 -25.57 17.38 8.42
CA LEU A 783 -24.45 17.91 9.22
C LEU A 783 -24.83 18.07 10.70
N ALA A 784 -26.05 18.55 10.97
CA ALA A 784 -26.55 18.69 12.33
C ALA A 784 -26.83 17.33 13.00
N ASN A 785 -27.57 16.44 12.33
CA ASN A 785 -28.08 15.20 12.95
C ASN A 785 -27.06 14.06 12.95
N THR A 786 -26.24 13.94 11.90
CA THR A 786 -25.33 12.80 11.71
C THR A 786 -23.89 13.15 12.03
N ALA A 787 -23.39 14.29 11.55
CA ALA A 787 -22.00 14.70 11.77
C ALA A 787 -21.78 15.46 13.10
N GLY A 788 -22.83 16.08 13.66
CA GLY A 788 -22.75 16.83 14.91
C GLY A 788 -22.12 18.22 14.77
N PHE A 789 -22.33 18.89 13.63
CA PHE A 789 -22.00 20.29 13.42
C PHE A 789 -23.28 21.14 13.38
N ASN A 790 -23.47 21.99 14.38
CA ASN A 790 -24.70 22.80 14.53
C ASN A 790 -24.62 24.16 13.83
N ASP A 791 -23.41 24.69 13.64
CA ASP A 791 -23.14 26.04 13.13
C ASP A 791 -22.25 25.94 11.90
N VAL A 792 -22.88 25.78 10.73
CA VAL A 792 -22.22 25.64 9.43
C VAL A 792 -22.74 26.70 8.47
N THR A 793 -21.82 27.48 7.91
CA THR A 793 -22.11 28.49 6.88
C THR A 793 -21.90 27.89 5.50
N PHE A 794 -22.81 28.17 4.56
CA PHE A 794 -22.74 27.76 3.16
C PHE A 794 -22.37 28.96 2.28
N ILE A 795 -21.32 28.82 1.48
CA ILE A 795 -20.79 29.88 0.61
C ILE A 795 -20.74 29.34 -0.83
N PRO A 796 -21.51 29.90 -1.79
CA PRO A 796 -21.42 29.55 -3.21
C PRO A 796 -20.21 30.23 -3.83
N ILE A 797 -19.38 29.50 -4.57
CA ILE A 797 -18.17 30.04 -5.20
C ILE A 797 -18.02 29.51 -6.63
N ASP A 798 -17.19 30.22 -7.39
CA ASP A 798 -16.58 29.70 -8.61
C ASP A 798 -15.06 29.90 -8.52
N ALA A 799 -14.33 28.79 -8.42
CA ALA A 799 -12.88 28.78 -8.28
C ALA A 799 -12.15 29.14 -9.58
N LEU A 800 -12.72 28.80 -10.75
CA LEU A 800 -12.10 29.11 -12.04
C LEU A 800 -12.30 30.58 -12.39
N GLY A 801 -13.54 31.08 -12.27
CA GLY A 801 -13.88 32.47 -12.50
C GLY A 801 -13.45 33.43 -11.39
N GLY A 802 -13.07 32.93 -10.21
CA GLY A 802 -12.61 33.74 -9.08
C GLY A 802 -13.72 34.49 -8.33
N GLN A 803 -14.97 34.06 -8.47
CA GLN A 803 -16.14 34.74 -7.91
C GLN A 803 -16.40 34.29 -6.46
N ASN A 804 -16.75 35.23 -5.59
CA ASN A 804 -17.05 35.04 -4.16
C ASN A 804 -15.89 34.52 -3.27
N ILE A 805 -14.63 34.68 -3.72
CA ILE A 805 -13.43 34.26 -2.97
C ILE A 805 -12.83 35.44 -2.21
N SER A 806 -12.35 36.45 -2.95
CA SER A 806 -11.68 37.65 -2.41
C SER A 806 -12.63 38.85 -2.26
N GLY A 807 -13.72 38.88 -3.03
CA GLY A 807 -14.76 39.90 -2.99
C GLY A 807 -16.16 39.32 -3.18
N THR A 808 -17.18 40.13 -2.93
CA THR A 808 -18.59 39.77 -3.17
C THR A 808 -18.83 39.51 -4.65
N VAL A 809 -19.73 38.59 -4.97
CA VAL A 809 -20.14 38.32 -6.36
C VAL A 809 -20.68 39.60 -6.99
N ASP A 810 -20.32 39.84 -8.24
CA ASP A 810 -20.87 40.95 -9.00
C ASP A 810 -22.41 40.81 -9.10
N PRO A 811 -23.18 41.87 -8.80
CA PRO A 811 -24.65 41.84 -8.88
C PRO A 811 -25.21 41.51 -10.27
N GLY A 812 -24.36 41.53 -11.31
CA GLY A 812 -24.70 41.08 -12.66
C GLY A 812 -24.76 39.55 -12.81
N VAL A 813 -23.98 38.81 -12.02
CA VAL A 813 -23.83 37.35 -12.10
C VAL A 813 -24.73 36.66 -11.08
N CYS A 814 -24.78 37.16 -9.84
CA CYS A 814 -25.62 36.61 -8.78
C CYS A 814 -26.29 37.73 -7.99
N LYS A 815 -27.62 37.86 -8.10
CA LYS A 815 -28.42 38.89 -7.39
C LYS A 815 -28.95 38.43 -6.04
N TRP A 816 -29.04 37.12 -5.84
CA TRP A 816 -29.77 36.53 -4.70
C TRP A 816 -28.87 36.30 -3.48
N TYR A 817 -27.56 36.09 -3.66
CA TYR A 817 -26.64 35.80 -2.56
C TYR A 817 -26.14 37.09 -1.90
N ASN A 818 -26.55 37.33 -0.65
CA ASN A 818 -26.11 38.45 0.19
C ASN A 818 -25.24 38.01 1.38
N GLY A 819 -24.66 36.80 1.31
CA GLY A 819 -23.82 36.26 2.37
C GLY A 819 -22.37 36.75 2.31
N PRO A 820 -21.52 36.35 3.28
CA PRO A 820 -20.09 36.66 3.23
C PRO A 820 -19.41 35.91 2.08
N TYR A 821 -18.34 36.50 1.55
CA TYR A 821 -17.39 35.81 0.67
C TYR A 821 -16.36 35.03 1.51
N LEU A 822 -15.62 34.11 0.88
CA LEU A 822 -14.76 33.15 1.58
C LEU A 822 -13.74 33.83 2.52
N PHE A 823 -13.01 34.84 2.04
CA PHE A 823 -12.00 35.54 2.85
C PHE A 823 -12.59 36.35 4.01
N ASP A 824 -13.79 36.93 3.87
CA ASP A 824 -14.47 37.61 4.98
C ASP A 824 -14.88 36.63 6.08
N TYR A 825 -15.41 35.47 5.69
CA TYR A 825 -15.75 34.41 6.62
C TYR A 825 -14.52 33.90 7.39
N LEU A 826 -13.41 33.61 6.68
CA LEU A 826 -12.17 33.13 7.30
C LEU A 826 -11.57 34.16 8.30
N ASN A 827 -11.66 35.45 7.98
CA ASN A 827 -11.22 36.51 8.89
C ASN A 827 -12.08 36.64 10.16
N LYS A 828 -13.39 36.39 10.07
CA LYS A 828 -14.34 36.51 11.20
C LYS A 828 -14.46 35.25 12.05
N ALA A 829 -14.04 34.10 11.53
CA ALA A 829 -14.31 32.83 12.18
C ALA A 829 -13.66 32.72 13.57
N GLU A 830 -14.36 32.14 14.55
CA GLU A 830 -13.82 31.97 15.90
C GLU A 830 -12.83 30.80 15.97
N ILE A 831 -11.70 31.01 16.65
CA ILE A 831 -10.64 30.00 16.82
C ILE A 831 -10.94 29.15 18.07
N PRO A 832 -10.70 27.82 18.04
CA PRO A 832 -10.73 27.03 19.26
C PRO A 832 -9.74 27.56 20.30
N LYS A 833 -10.15 27.58 21.58
CA LYS A 833 -9.29 28.03 22.68
C LYS A 833 -8.03 27.15 22.75
N ARG A 834 -6.86 27.75 22.54
CA ARG A 834 -5.55 27.11 22.72
C ARG A 834 -5.08 27.27 24.15
N ASP A 835 -4.24 26.34 24.61
CA ASP A 835 -3.61 26.41 25.94
C ASP A 835 -2.11 26.76 25.81
N PRO A 836 -1.77 28.06 25.76
CA PRO A 836 -0.38 28.51 25.63
C PRO A 836 0.43 28.30 26.92
N GLU A 837 -0.22 28.23 28.09
CA GLU A 837 0.44 28.02 29.38
C GLU A 837 0.59 26.53 29.75
N GLY A 838 -0.07 25.64 28.98
CA GLY A 838 0.03 24.20 29.14
C GLY A 838 1.44 23.64 28.86
N PRO A 839 1.68 22.36 29.22
CA PRO A 839 2.96 21.71 28.94
C PRO A 839 3.19 21.61 27.42
N VAL A 840 4.45 21.77 27.01
CA VAL A 840 4.83 21.67 25.59
C VAL A 840 4.56 20.26 25.07
N LYS A 841 3.71 20.14 24.05
CA LYS A 841 3.44 18.89 23.31
C LYS A 841 3.46 19.19 21.82
N ILE A 842 4.42 18.60 21.11
CA ILE A 842 4.60 18.78 19.67
C ILE A 842 4.64 17.39 19.02
N PRO A 843 3.55 16.93 18.39
CA PRO A 843 3.59 15.74 17.56
C PRO A 843 4.51 15.95 16.35
N VAL A 844 5.46 15.03 16.16
CA VAL A 844 6.38 15.04 15.02
C VAL A 844 5.62 14.62 13.76
N LEU A 845 5.60 15.51 12.77
CA LEU A 845 5.02 15.30 11.46
C LEU A 845 6.02 14.65 10.51
N ASP A 846 7.22 15.21 10.43
CA ASP A 846 8.29 14.75 9.56
C ASP A 846 9.67 15.12 10.12
N VAL A 847 10.71 14.40 9.68
CA VAL A 847 12.10 14.62 10.09
C VAL A 847 12.97 14.65 8.84
N GLN A 848 13.66 15.77 8.61
CA GLN A 848 14.56 15.95 7.48
C GLN A 848 16.01 16.09 7.94
N LYS A 849 16.92 15.58 7.12
CA LYS A 849 18.37 15.69 7.34
C LYS A 849 18.98 16.54 6.22
N GLU A 850 19.45 17.72 6.58
CA GLU A 850 20.11 18.66 5.67
C GLU A 850 21.52 18.94 6.20
N ASP A 851 22.57 18.73 5.40
CA ASP A 851 23.98 19.01 5.74
C ASP A 851 24.45 18.49 7.12
N GLY A 852 24.01 17.28 7.49
CA GLY A 852 24.34 16.67 8.78
C GLY A 852 23.61 17.27 9.99
N LYS A 853 22.69 18.23 9.77
CA LYS A 853 21.78 18.78 10.76
C LYS A 853 20.42 18.08 10.65
N VAL A 854 19.75 17.92 11.79
CA VAL A 854 18.42 17.31 11.86
C VAL A 854 17.38 18.41 12.07
N PHE A 855 16.37 18.44 11.20
CA PHE A 855 15.23 19.33 11.27
C PHE A 855 13.97 18.51 11.55
N ILE A 856 13.19 18.94 12.55
CA ILE A 856 11.93 18.32 12.92
C ILE A 856 10.80 19.27 12.53
N TYR A 857 9.79 18.74 11.84
CA TYR A 857 8.56 19.45 11.52
C TYR A 857 7.45 19.00 12.47
N GLY A 858 6.70 19.96 13.01
CA GLY A 858 5.62 19.67 13.93
C GLY A 858 4.69 20.86 14.13
N LYS A 859 3.47 20.57 14.54
CA LYS A 859 2.54 21.58 15.04
C LYS A 859 2.67 21.64 16.56
N ILE A 860 2.74 22.84 17.13
CA ILE A 860 2.66 22.99 18.58
C ILE A 860 1.20 22.84 18.98
N GLU A 861 0.84 21.80 19.72
CA GLU A 861 -0.56 21.60 20.15
C GLU A 861 -0.84 22.28 21.50
N SER A 862 0.15 22.27 22.39
CA SER A 862 0.08 22.86 23.73
C SER A 862 1.44 23.43 24.11
N GLY A 863 1.43 24.49 24.91
CA GLY A 863 2.62 25.20 25.38
C GLY A 863 3.27 26.09 24.33
N ASN A 864 4.32 26.81 24.75
CA ASN A 864 5.13 27.65 23.88
C ASN A 864 6.58 27.20 23.91
N ILE A 865 7.30 27.45 22.81
CA ILE A 865 8.72 27.14 22.73
C ILE A 865 9.55 28.39 22.43
N PHE A 866 10.78 28.34 22.90
CA PHE A 866 11.80 29.36 22.69
C PHE A 866 13.04 28.69 22.11
N GLU A 867 13.88 29.46 21.42
CA GLU A 867 15.22 29.00 21.05
C GLU A 867 16.01 28.57 22.31
N ASP A 868 16.92 27.61 22.13
CA ASP A 868 17.80 27.02 23.15
C ASP A 868 17.12 26.26 24.31
N ILE A 869 15.81 25.98 24.21
CA ILE A 869 15.09 25.15 25.19
C ILE A 869 15.45 23.65 25.07
N TRP A 870 15.45 22.98 26.23
CA TRP A 870 15.60 21.53 26.33
C TRP A 870 14.25 20.83 26.30
N VAL A 871 14.13 19.84 25.42
CA VAL A 871 12.90 19.05 25.23
C VAL A 871 13.22 17.57 25.18
N THR A 872 12.22 16.73 25.40
CA THR A 872 12.36 15.27 25.41
C THR A 872 11.46 14.64 24.36
N THR A 873 11.97 13.74 23.53
CA THR A 873 11.14 12.91 22.64
C THR A 873 10.58 11.70 23.36
N MET A 874 9.29 11.41 23.18
CA MET A 874 8.66 10.14 23.57
C MET A 874 8.30 9.37 22.29
N PRO A 875 8.45 8.04 22.25
CA PRO A 875 8.64 7.11 23.37
C PRO A 875 10.10 6.85 23.78
N ASN A 876 11.09 7.25 22.98
CA ASN A 876 12.51 6.92 23.18
C ASN A 876 13.19 7.66 24.35
N ARG A 877 12.53 8.67 24.94
CA ARG A 877 13.00 9.52 26.05
C ARG A 877 14.39 10.12 25.84
N LYS A 878 14.67 10.58 24.61
CA LYS A 878 15.92 11.30 24.32
C LYS A 878 15.71 12.80 24.52
N THR A 879 16.52 13.39 25.38
CA THR A 879 16.56 14.83 25.64
C THR A 879 17.49 15.52 24.65
N PHE A 880 17.05 16.63 24.07
CA PHE A 880 17.83 17.40 23.11
C PHE A 880 17.51 18.88 23.23
N GLN A 881 18.38 19.71 22.64
CA GLN A 881 18.22 21.15 22.64
C GLN A 881 17.73 21.63 21.27
N ILE A 882 16.73 22.52 21.27
CA ILE A 882 16.27 23.22 20.08
C ILE A 882 17.22 24.39 19.83
N GLN A 883 17.93 24.43 18.71
CA GLN A 883 18.87 25.53 18.41
C GLN A 883 18.17 26.71 17.74
N GLU A 884 17.40 26.41 16.69
CA GLU A 884 16.82 27.42 15.79
C GLU A 884 15.39 26.98 15.47
N ILE A 885 14.47 27.93 15.45
CA ILE A 885 13.08 27.70 15.08
C ILE A 885 12.80 28.49 13.80
N TYR A 886 12.11 27.87 12.87
CA TYR A 886 11.69 28.44 11.60
C TYR A 886 10.16 28.41 11.53
N ASP A 887 9.60 29.54 11.14
CA ASP A 887 8.19 29.71 10.80
C ASP A 887 7.85 28.92 9.53
N ALA A 888 6.57 28.79 9.26
CA ALA A 888 5.98 28.23 8.05
C ALA A 888 6.63 28.69 6.73
N LYS A 889 7.02 29.97 6.63
CA LYS A 889 7.67 30.57 5.45
C LYS A 889 9.22 30.41 5.45
N ASP A 890 9.75 29.45 6.21
CA ASP A 890 11.19 29.23 6.44
C ASP A 890 11.95 30.46 6.99
N ARG A 891 11.23 31.36 7.65
CA ARG A 891 11.83 32.53 8.33
C ARG A 891 12.20 32.14 9.75
N ARG A 892 13.44 32.42 10.16
CA ARG A 892 13.87 32.15 11.53
C ARG A 892 13.10 33.01 12.55
N ILE A 893 12.59 32.37 13.60
CA ILE A 893 11.84 32.98 14.71
C ILE A 893 12.44 32.54 16.05
N TYR A 894 12.36 33.41 17.05
CA TYR A 894 12.91 33.14 18.40
C TYR A 894 11.90 32.49 19.35
N TYR A 895 10.63 32.59 19.01
CA TYR A 895 9.49 32.20 19.83
C TYR A 895 8.41 31.66 18.91
N ALA A 896 7.79 30.54 19.30
CA ALA A 896 6.64 29.98 18.62
C ALA A 896 5.56 29.61 19.62
N ALA A 897 4.32 29.96 19.28
CA ALA A 897 3.16 29.79 20.13
C ALA A 897 2.35 28.54 19.78
N ALA A 898 1.46 28.12 20.69
CA ALA A 898 0.52 27.03 20.42
C ALA A 898 -0.31 27.27 19.13
N GLY A 899 -0.39 26.23 18.30
CA GLY A 899 -1.09 26.14 17.03
C GLY A 899 -0.26 26.47 15.79
N GLU A 900 0.95 27.00 15.95
CA GLU A 900 1.85 27.28 14.84
C GLU A 900 2.49 25.98 14.30
N ASN A 901 2.60 25.89 12.97
CA ASN A 901 3.40 24.86 12.31
C ASN A 901 4.84 25.35 12.21
N ILE A 902 5.76 24.59 12.80
CA ILE A 902 7.17 24.99 12.92
C ILE A 902 8.10 23.94 12.32
N LYS A 903 9.23 24.43 11.82
CA LYS A 903 10.43 23.64 11.50
C LYS A 903 11.49 24.03 12.51
N PHE A 904 12.03 23.09 13.28
CA PHE A 904 13.07 23.43 14.26
C PHE A 904 14.28 22.51 14.16
N LYS A 905 15.45 23.11 14.32
CA LYS A 905 16.75 22.46 14.25
C LYS A 905 17.16 21.96 15.61
N VAL A 906 17.62 20.71 15.68
CA VAL A 906 17.92 20.06 16.95
C VAL A 906 19.40 19.71 17.09
N LYS A 907 19.89 19.73 18.33
CA LYS A 907 21.26 19.32 18.69
C LYS A 907 21.23 18.17 19.68
N GLY A 908 22.08 17.17 19.45
CA GLY A 908 22.31 16.04 20.36
C GLY A 908 21.46 14.80 20.06
N ILE A 909 20.83 14.75 18.89
CA ILE A 909 20.02 13.63 18.41
C ILE A 909 20.31 13.38 16.93
N GLU A 910 20.28 12.11 16.54
CA GLU A 910 20.40 11.68 15.14
C GLU A 910 19.02 11.52 14.50
N ALA A 911 18.96 11.55 13.16
CA ALA A 911 17.68 11.44 12.44
C ALA A 911 16.95 10.11 12.73
N ASP A 912 17.69 9.02 12.99
CA ASP A 912 17.12 7.69 13.23
C ASP A 912 16.39 7.55 14.58
N ASP A 913 16.69 8.46 15.52
CA ASP A 913 16.17 8.46 16.88
C ASP A 913 14.77 9.05 17.00
N VAL A 914 14.35 9.84 16.01
CA VAL A 914 13.07 10.51 15.97
C VAL A 914 12.33 10.05 14.72
N LYS A 915 11.08 9.61 14.90
CA LYS A 915 10.24 9.15 13.80
C LYS A 915 8.90 9.86 13.82
N ARG A 916 8.25 9.91 12.67
CA ARG A 916 6.85 10.33 12.57
C ARG A 916 5.99 9.50 13.54
N GLY A 917 5.14 10.19 14.31
CA GLY A 917 4.35 9.62 15.39
C GLY A 917 4.90 9.85 16.79
N TYR A 918 6.18 10.22 16.92
CA TYR A 918 6.77 10.58 18.20
C TYR A 918 6.28 11.95 18.66
N ILE A 919 6.34 12.19 19.97
CA ILE A 919 5.90 13.46 20.56
C ILE A 919 7.06 14.09 21.29
N VAL A 920 7.38 15.33 20.93
CA VAL A 920 8.31 16.16 21.69
C VAL A 920 7.54 16.79 22.84
N CYS A 921 8.01 16.54 24.06
CA CYS A 921 7.41 16.98 25.31
C CYS A 921 8.38 17.87 26.09
N SER A 922 7.84 18.68 27.01
CA SER A 922 8.64 19.28 28.07
C SER A 922 9.36 18.20 28.90
N THR A 923 10.52 18.52 29.46
CA THR A 923 11.27 17.62 30.36
C THR A 923 10.51 17.29 31.64
N ASP A 924 9.66 18.22 32.09
CA ASP A 924 8.96 18.13 33.38
C ASP A 924 7.66 17.31 33.25
N ASP A 925 6.99 17.41 32.11
CA ASP A 925 5.73 16.72 31.82
C ASP A 925 5.82 15.84 30.56
N LEU A 926 6.17 14.57 30.78
CA LEU A 926 6.36 13.58 29.73
C LEU A 926 5.02 12.96 29.31
N CYS A 927 4.84 12.73 28.01
CA CYS A 927 3.67 12.03 27.49
C CYS A 927 3.60 10.57 27.99
N GLY A 928 2.39 10.07 28.23
CA GLY A 928 2.15 8.67 28.54
C GLY A 928 2.55 7.74 27.39
N VAL A 929 3.12 6.58 27.73
CA VAL A 929 3.45 5.52 26.76
C VAL A 929 2.83 4.20 27.18
N ALA A 930 2.07 3.59 26.27
CA ALA A 930 1.37 2.33 26.52
C ALA A 930 1.30 1.44 25.27
N GLN A 931 1.19 0.14 25.52
CA GLN A 931 0.83 -0.87 24.50
C GLN A 931 -0.62 -1.36 24.67
N GLU A 932 -1.14 -1.31 25.90
CA GLU A 932 -2.51 -1.71 26.23
C GLU A 932 -3.32 -0.48 26.67
N LEU A 933 -4.43 -0.23 25.98
CA LEU A 933 -5.33 0.87 26.27
C LEU A 933 -6.79 0.44 26.28
N GLN A 934 -7.60 1.17 27.03
CA GLN A 934 -9.06 1.05 27.09
C GLN A 934 -9.67 2.31 26.49
N ALA A 935 -10.44 2.12 25.43
CA ALA A 935 -11.03 3.21 24.68
C ALA A 935 -12.53 3.03 24.49
N GLU A 936 -13.21 4.16 24.34
CA GLU A 936 -14.61 4.23 23.94
C GLU A 936 -14.64 4.49 22.44
N ILE A 937 -15.20 3.56 21.66
CA ILE A 937 -15.28 3.61 20.20
C ILE A 937 -16.74 3.78 19.78
N GLN A 938 -16.95 4.58 18.74
CA GLN A 938 -18.19 4.64 17.99
C GLN A 938 -17.96 4.10 16.58
N ILE A 939 -18.71 3.06 16.21
CA ILE A 939 -18.64 2.45 14.88
C ILE A 939 -19.54 3.25 13.93
N LEU A 940 -18.99 3.65 12.79
CA LEU A 940 -19.69 4.37 11.73
C LEU A 940 -20.31 3.38 10.75
N ASP A 941 -19.46 2.71 9.97
CA ASP A 941 -19.87 1.68 9.03
C ASP A 941 -18.82 0.57 8.98
N MET A 942 -19.26 -0.66 8.74
CA MET A 942 -18.41 -1.84 8.64
C MET A 942 -18.50 -2.41 7.24
N PRO A 943 -17.38 -2.86 6.64
CA PRO A 943 -17.43 -3.49 5.32
C PRO A 943 -18.30 -4.75 5.34
N SER A 944 -19.07 -4.98 4.27
CA SER A 944 -20.06 -6.07 4.17
C SER A 944 -19.49 -7.47 4.44
N GLN A 945 -18.18 -7.66 4.23
CA GLN A 945 -17.47 -8.92 4.47
C GLN A 945 -17.16 -9.18 5.97
N LYS A 946 -17.03 -8.12 6.78
CA LYS A 946 -16.75 -8.16 8.22
C LYS A 946 -17.78 -7.30 8.96
N SER A 947 -19.02 -7.75 9.00
CA SER A 947 -20.16 -6.98 9.52
C SER A 947 -20.17 -6.78 11.05
N ILE A 948 -19.25 -7.43 11.77
CA ILE A 948 -19.22 -7.44 13.24
C ILE A 948 -17.76 -7.30 13.71
N MET A 949 -17.55 -6.41 14.68
CA MET A 949 -16.28 -6.28 15.39
C MET A 949 -16.31 -7.16 16.65
N SER A 950 -15.50 -8.22 16.67
CA SER A 950 -15.37 -9.17 17.78
C SER A 950 -13.96 -9.17 18.38
N ASN A 951 -13.77 -9.89 19.48
CA ASN A 951 -12.45 -10.10 20.07
C ASN A 951 -11.49 -10.71 19.03
N GLY A 952 -10.27 -10.18 18.95
CA GLY A 952 -9.24 -10.55 17.98
C GLY A 952 -9.28 -9.75 16.67
N TYR A 953 -10.20 -8.79 16.52
CA TYR A 953 -10.27 -7.97 15.31
C TYR A 953 -9.02 -7.11 15.15
N LYS A 954 -8.38 -7.19 13.99
CA LYS A 954 -7.18 -6.43 13.64
C LYS A 954 -7.55 -5.23 12.78
N CYS A 955 -6.96 -4.08 13.07
CA CYS A 955 -7.25 -2.83 12.37
C CYS A 955 -6.07 -1.88 12.45
N ILE A 956 -6.10 -0.84 11.62
CA ILE A 956 -5.12 0.25 11.64
C ILE A 956 -5.69 1.37 12.48
N LEU A 957 -4.94 1.78 13.50
CA LEU A 957 -5.24 2.90 14.35
C LEU A 957 -4.42 4.10 13.90
N HIS A 958 -5.12 5.19 13.57
CA HIS A 958 -4.52 6.50 13.31
C HIS A 958 -4.75 7.37 14.55
N MET A 959 -3.67 7.86 15.15
CA MET A 959 -3.69 8.75 16.30
C MET A 959 -2.67 9.84 16.02
N HIS A 960 -3.10 11.12 16.08
CA HIS A 960 -2.27 12.27 15.71
C HIS A 960 -1.49 12.02 14.40
N THR A 961 -0.17 11.84 14.49
CA THR A 961 0.72 11.54 13.35
C THR A 961 1.14 10.07 13.28
N THR A 962 0.80 9.26 14.29
CA THR A 962 1.09 7.83 14.36
C THR A 962 0.06 7.03 13.58
N VAL A 963 0.55 6.12 12.75
CA VAL A 963 -0.24 5.08 12.09
C VAL A 963 0.29 3.73 12.53
N GLN A 964 -0.55 2.93 13.19
CA GLN A 964 -0.09 1.67 13.78
C GLN A 964 -1.18 0.60 13.71
N GLU A 965 -0.77 -0.62 13.38
CA GLU A 965 -1.65 -1.78 13.47
C GLU A 965 -1.90 -2.15 14.93
N VAL A 966 -3.17 -2.36 15.26
CA VAL A 966 -3.65 -2.71 16.59
C VAL A 966 -4.64 -3.87 16.52
N GLN A 967 -4.75 -4.59 17.64
CA GLN A 967 -5.70 -5.66 17.82
C GLN A 967 -6.68 -5.30 18.95
N ILE A 968 -7.96 -5.60 18.73
CA ILE A 968 -8.98 -5.46 19.75
C ILE A 968 -8.99 -6.76 20.56
N ASP A 969 -8.49 -6.69 21.80
CA ASP A 969 -8.40 -7.85 22.69
C ASP A 969 -9.78 -8.28 23.17
N GLU A 970 -10.57 -7.31 23.63
CA GLU A 970 -11.85 -7.56 24.30
C GLU A 970 -12.81 -6.40 24.07
N VAL A 971 -14.02 -6.70 23.57
CA VAL A 971 -15.17 -5.80 23.64
C VAL A 971 -15.78 -5.93 25.04
N MET A 972 -15.77 -4.86 25.83
CA MET A 972 -16.20 -4.91 27.23
C MET A 972 -17.69 -4.59 27.38
N ALA A 973 -18.17 -3.55 26.70
CA ALA A 973 -19.54 -3.09 26.83
C ALA A 973 -20.03 -2.32 25.60
N ILE A 974 -21.32 -2.40 25.31
CA ILE A 974 -22.05 -1.56 24.35
C ILE A 974 -22.84 -0.52 25.13
N TYR A 975 -22.96 0.69 24.59
CA TYR A 975 -23.85 1.74 25.04
C TYR A 975 -25.27 1.49 24.51
N ASP A 976 -26.21 1.20 25.40
CA ASP A 976 -27.61 1.08 25.04
C ASP A 976 -28.27 2.47 25.05
N LYS A 977 -28.73 2.93 23.87
CA LYS A 977 -29.41 4.23 23.70
C LYS A 977 -30.71 4.31 24.48
N THR A 978 -31.37 3.19 24.76
CA THR A 978 -32.67 3.16 25.44
C THR A 978 -32.54 3.33 26.96
N HIS A 979 -31.52 2.73 27.56
CA HIS A 979 -31.28 2.75 29.00
C HIS A 979 -30.20 3.74 29.44
N GLY A 980 -29.49 4.37 28.49
CA GLY A 980 -28.43 5.34 28.74
C GLY A 980 -27.23 4.75 29.50
N LYS A 981 -27.06 3.42 29.47
CA LYS A 981 -26.05 2.69 30.26
C LYS A 981 -25.24 1.76 29.35
N PHE A 982 -24.02 1.47 29.80
CA PHE A 982 -23.16 0.48 29.17
C PHE A 982 -23.51 -0.92 29.66
N VAL A 983 -23.91 -1.80 28.73
CA VAL A 983 -24.26 -3.21 28.96
C VAL A 983 -23.13 -4.09 28.42
N LYS A 984 -22.79 -5.17 29.14
CA LYS A 984 -21.74 -6.10 28.67
C LYS A 984 -22.15 -6.75 27.35
N SER A 985 -21.23 -6.80 26.40
CA SER A 985 -21.39 -7.47 25.11
C SER A 985 -20.06 -8.05 24.65
N THR A 986 -20.12 -9.01 23.73
CA THR A 986 -18.95 -9.67 23.13
C THR A 986 -18.63 -9.17 21.72
N PHE A 987 -19.49 -8.34 21.13
CA PHE A 987 -19.32 -7.82 19.78
C PHE A 987 -19.93 -6.41 19.62
N LEU A 988 -19.54 -5.69 18.57
CA LEU A 988 -20.10 -4.39 18.18
C LEU A 988 -20.56 -4.43 16.70
N LYS A 989 -21.65 -3.74 16.38
CA LYS A 989 -22.18 -3.56 15.01
C LYS A 989 -22.06 -2.11 14.53
N SER A 990 -22.31 -1.86 13.25
CA SER A 990 -22.39 -0.51 12.69
C SER A 990 -23.37 0.38 13.45
N GLY A 991 -22.93 1.58 13.84
CA GLY A 991 -23.72 2.53 14.62
C GLY A 991 -23.68 2.32 16.14
N ASP A 992 -23.10 1.21 16.62
CA ASP A 992 -22.95 0.96 18.05
C ASP A 992 -21.80 1.79 18.62
N LYS A 993 -21.97 2.16 19.89
CA LYS A 993 -20.92 2.78 20.69
C LYS A 993 -20.54 1.82 21.80
N GLY A 994 -19.26 1.62 22.05
CA GLY A 994 -18.81 0.63 23.02
C GLY A 994 -17.45 0.92 23.63
N ILE A 995 -17.14 0.21 24.71
CA ILE A 995 -15.85 0.25 25.38
C ILE A 995 -15.09 -1.01 24.99
N VAL A 996 -13.88 -0.85 24.49
CA VAL A 996 -13.01 -1.95 24.10
C VAL A 996 -11.64 -1.82 24.72
N LYS A 997 -10.94 -2.95 24.82
CA LYS A 997 -9.52 -3.03 25.13
C LYS A 997 -8.74 -3.24 23.82
N ILE A 998 -7.75 -2.39 23.58
CA ILE A 998 -6.91 -2.39 22.39
C ILE A 998 -5.46 -2.67 22.81
N SER A 999 -4.80 -3.57 22.09
CA SER A 999 -3.37 -3.85 22.21
C SER A 999 -2.63 -3.46 20.92
N SER A 1000 -1.43 -2.90 21.08
CA SER A 1000 -0.53 -2.59 19.97
C SER A 1000 0.80 -3.32 20.13
N SER A 1001 1.42 -3.69 19.01
CA SER A 1001 2.75 -4.29 18.98
C SER A 1001 3.85 -3.28 19.33
N LYS A 1002 3.70 -2.01 18.90
CA LYS A 1002 4.65 -0.93 19.21
C LYS A 1002 4.14 -0.05 20.35
N TYR A 1003 5.06 0.66 20.99
CA TYR A 1003 4.72 1.65 22.01
C TYR A 1003 4.02 2.87 21.38
N LEU A 1004 2.85 3.21 21.90
CA LEU A 1004 2.07 4.37 21.48
C LEU A 1004 2.21 5.48 22.52
N CYS A 1005 2.46 6.71 22.05
CA CYS A 1005 2.41 7.91 22.89
C CYS A 1005 0.97 8.42 22.93
N LEU A 1006 0.38 8.44 24.13
CA LEU A 1006 -1.03 8.77 24.31
C LEU A 1006 -1.32 9.29 25.70
N GLU A 1007 -2.39 10.08 25.79
CA GLU A 1007 -2.91 10.63 27.04
C GLU A 1007 -4.42 10.40 27.13
N LYS A 1008 -5.02 10.64 28.29
CA LYS A 1008 -6.48 10.51 28.41
C LYS A 1008 -7.14 11.67 27.70
N TYR A 1009 -8.30 11.41 27.10
CA TYR A 1009 -9.08 12.44 26.43
C TYR A 1009 -9.47 13.62 27.35
N SER A 1010 -9.66 13.36 28.65
CA SER A 1010 -9.96 14.40 29.64
C SER A 1010 -8.78 15.31 29.95
N ASP A 1011 -7.55 14.82 29.80
CA ASP A 1011 -6.33 15.55 30.15
C ASP A 1011 -5.89 16.37 28.93
N VAL A 1012 -5.65 15.70 27.79
CA VAL A 1012 -5.31 16.34 26.51
C VAL A 1012 -6.19 15.75 25.40
N PRO A 1013 -7.25 16.47 24.97
CA PRO A 1013 -8.20 15.98 23.98
C PRO A 1013 -7.56 15.57 22.65
N PHE A 1014 -6.50 16.26 22.25
CA PHE A 1014 -5.79 16.00 20.99
C PHE A 1014 -5.11 14.61 20.98
N LEU A 1015 -4.37 14.27 22.04
CA LEU A 1015 -3.67 12.97 22.17
C LEU A 1015 -4.58 11.83 22.61
N GLY A 1016 -5.83 12.14 22.99
CA GLY A 1016 -6.83 11.16 23.41
C GLY A 1016 -7.78 10.71 22.31
N ARG A 1017 -7.73 11.30 21.10
CA ARG A 1017 -8.59 10.96 19.96
C ARG A 1017 -7.85 10.06 18.98
N PHE A 1018 -8.55 9.09 18.41
CA PHE A 1018 -8.02 8.24 17.35
C PHE A 1018 -9.13 7.75 16.42
N THR A 1019 -8.74 7.34 15.22
CA THR A 1019 -9.64 6.73 14.23
C THR A 1019 -9.17 5.33 13.91
N ILE A 1020 -10.11 4.43 13.64
CA ILE A 1020 -9.85 3.04 13.27
C ILE A 1020 -10.26 2.82 11.83
N ARG A 1021 -9.37 2.21 11.06
CA ARG A 1021 -9.59 1.81 9.67
C ARG A 1021 -9.30 0.33 9.46
N ASP A 1022 -10.01 -0.27 8.52
CA ASP A 1022 -9.69 -1.58 7.95
C ASP A 1022 -9.73 -1.44 6.43
N GLU A 1023 -8.63 -1.82 5.80
CA GLU A 1023 -8.40 -1.64 4.36
C GLU A 1023 -8.68 -0.19 3.93
N ASN A 1024 -9.65 0.02 3.02
CA ASN A 1024 -9.99 1.33 2.48
C ASN A 1024 -11.16 2.00 3.21
N SER A 1025 -11.73 1.38 4.26
CA SER A 1025 -12.92 1.89 4.96
C SER A 1025 -12.60 2.40 6.36
N THR A 1026 -13.14 3.56 6.71
CA THR A 1026 -13.20 3.99 8.11
C THR A 1026 -14.23 3.17 8.86
N ILE A 1027 -13.80 2.47 9.90
CA ILE A 1027 -14.69 1.70 10.76
C ILE A 1027 -15.39 2.61 11.76
N GLY A 1028 -14.62 3.52 12.36
CA GLY A 1028 -15.09 4.31 13.47
C GLY A 1028 -14.00 5.16 14.09
N TYR A 1029 -14.38 5.87 15.14
CA TYR A 1029 -13.48 6.70 15.91
C TYR A 1029 -13.64 6.43 17.39
N GLY A 1030 -12.62 6.78 18.17
CA GLY A 1030 -12.63 6.55 19.59
C GLY A 1030 -11.87 7.57 20.41
N THR A 1031 -12.17 7.54 21.71
CA THR A 1031 -11.53 8.36 22.73
C THR A 1031 -10.93 7.48 23.81
N ILE A 1032 -9.72 7.80 24.23
CA ILE A 1032 -8.97 7.06 25.25
C ILE A 1032 -9.52 7.40 26.64
N ARG A 1033 -9.94 6.36 27.38
CA ARG A 1033 -10.39 6.49 28.77
C ARG A 1033 -9.28 6.17 29.77
N LYS A 1034 -8.62 5.04 29.56
CA LYS A 1034 -7.58 4.53 30.46
C LYS A 1034 -6.51 3.84 29.62
N TYR A 1035 -5.30 3.82 30.13
CA TYR A 1035 -4.21 3.05 29.53
C TYR A 1035 -3.31 2.52 30.63
N LYS A 1036 -2.62 1.42 30.32
CA LYS A 1036 -1.64 0.82 31.22
C LYS A 1036 -0.26 1.33 30.81
N PRO A 1037 0.40 2.18 31.63
CA PRO A 1037 1.74 2.66 31.30
C PRO A 1037 2.73 1.48 31.28
N ALA A 1038 3.68 1.50 30.35
CA ALA A 1038 4.70 0.46 30.25
C ALA A 1038 5.58 0.41 31.53
N PHE A 1039 5.97 -0.80 31.96
CA PHE A 1039 6.40 -1.16 33.32
C PHE A 1039 7.64 -0.44 33.89
N GLU A 1040 8.41 0.30 33.10
CA GLU A 1040 9.63 0.99 33.58
C GLU A 1040 9.34 2.41 34.12
N PHE A 1041 8.24 3.01 33.68
CA PHE A 1041 7.90 4.41 33.96
C PHE A 1041 7.40 4.65 35.39
N GLN A 1042 6.67 3.68 35.97
CA GLN A 1042 6.05 3.85 37.28
C GLN A 1042 7.07 3.82 38.43
N ARG A 1043 8.17 3.06 38.31
CA ARG A 1043 9.26 3.04 39.30
C ARG A 1043 10.04 4.34 39.35
N ILE A 1044 10.26 4.99 38.21
CA ILE A 1044 11.01 6.24 38.12
C ILE A 1044 10.14 7.42 38.55
N LEU A 1045 8.87 7.47 38.11
CA LEU A 1045 7.93 8.52 38.56
C LEU A 1045 7.64 8.45 40.07
N LEU A 1046 7.49 7.25 40.63
CA LEU A 1046 7.33 7.10 42.09
C LEU A 1046 8.63 7.46 42.84
N LYS A 1047 9.80 7.04 42.34
CA LYS A 1047 11.09 7.44 42.95
C LYS A 1047 11.33 8.94 42.87
N ASN A 1048 11.02 9.58 41.74
CA ASN A 1048 11.21 11.02 41.56
C ASN A 1048 10.21 11.81 42.41
N LYS A 1049 8.93 11.41 42.46
CA LYS A 1049 7.95 12.04 43.36
C LYS A 1049 8.29 11.82 44.83
N GLU A 1050 8.82 10.65 45.21
CA GLU A 1050 9.32 10.40 46.57
C GLU A 1050 10.60 11.21 46.88
N GLN A 1051 11.49 11.40 45.91
CA GLN A 1051 12.69 12.22 46.06
C GLN A 1051 12.38 13.73 46.09
N GLU A 1052 11.41 14.20 45.32
CA GLU A 1052 10.91 15.57 45.40
C GLU A 1052 10.16 15.82 46.69
N LYS A 1053 9.34 14.87 47.16
CA LYS A 1053 8.74 14.95 48.50
C LYS A 1053 9.81 15.02 49.59
N LYS A 1054 10.89 14.23 49.49
CA LYS A 1054 12.03 14.26 50.42
C LYS A 1054 12.97 15.46 50.26
N LYS A 1055 12.86 16.22 49.17
CA LYS A 1055 13.57 17.50 48.99
C LYS A 1055 12.73 18.68 49.47
N ASN A 1056 11.40 18.55 49.43
CA ASN A 1056 10.44 19.55 49.90
C ASN A 1056 10.11 19.43 51.40
N GLU A 1057 10.15 18.20 51.95
CA GLU A 1057 10.24 17.91 53.40
C GLU A 1057 11.68 18.15 53.90
#